data_AF-W4SL99-F1
#
_entry.id   AF-W4SL99-F1
#
_cell.length_a   1.000
_cell.length_b   1.000
_cell.length_c   1.000
_cell.angle_alpha   90.00
_cell.angle_beta   90.00
_cell.angle_gamma   90.00
#
_symmetry.space_group_name_H-M   'P 1'
#
loop_
_entity.id
_entity.type
_entity.pdbx_description
1 polymer ?
#
loop_
_entity_poly.entity_id
_entity_poly.type
_entity_poly.pdbx_seq_one_letter_code
_entity_poly.pdbx_strand_id
1 'polypeptide(L)'
;MTRHDATRVIRAATGTTLTAKSWLTEAPLRMLMNNLDPDVAERPQELVVYGGIGRAARDWESFDAIIAALTRLDDDQTLLVQSGKPVGVFRTHADAPRVLIANSNLVPRWASWEHFNELDRKGLAMYGQMTAGSWIYIGAQGIVQGTYETFVEMGRQHYGGSLAGKWLFTGGLGGMGGAQPLAAVMAGASCLAVECRRSSIDMRLRTGYLDTWTDDLDEALRLIEESCTAKKPLSVGLLGNVADVLDELLLRGVKPDLLTDQTSAHDPINGYLPQGWTVEKWDARRVSAPNEVEAAARDSMANHIRAMLTFHALGVPTVDYGNNLRQMALEAGVDNAFDFPGFVPAYIRPLFCRGIGPFRWVALSGDPDDIAKTDAKVKELIPDDAHLHRWLDMAAEKIAFQGLPARICWVGLGDRHRLGLAFNAMVRSGELKAPVVIGRDHLDSGSVASPNRETEAMADGSDAVSDWPLLNALLNTASGATWVSLHHGGGVGMGFSQHAGMVIVCDGSEAADRRLERVLWNDPATGVMRHADAATPSPPTALRKKAWICRAFSAEDSRPQLFRRPRARRTRSACGTRTSPVVGAASAAGDDYRLPAIGRSQLHDGLLAGRCSSGQQCVVIEHRCRTACWVGRCDRLRRAIGVRLDIPLRRRRQRTPAHRLLESILSPVDRQRLFQRVERVTQGGRTRTQPHEVGCEHAFARRGLPRRQVVTQFMQHDRRPVHRGRAGTRIMLRIQQHGASAHLGLGGVRLRPPDESCLEHRRLRHRKERPHLRCQPRNGGVGQFLAQHARLLLETRCNRYQAPGARNEAGKIRAQHRLVVCRLLGNGGVR
;
A
#
# COMPACT_ATOMS: atom_id res chain seq x y z
N MET A 1 -9.31 28.05 0.69
CA MET A 1 -9.66 26.62 0.61
C MET A 1 -10.11 26.14 1.97
N THR A 2 -11.31 25.59 2.05
CA THR A 2 -11.84 24.89 3.23
C THR A 2 -11.32 23.45 3.23
N ARG A 3 -10.26 23.19 4.01
CA ARG A 3 -9.69 21.84 4.19
C ARG A 3 -10.11 21.15 5.48
N HIS A 4 -10.61 21.92 6.44
CA HIS A 4 -11.10 21.43 7.72
C HIS A 4 -12.54 21.95 7.92
N ASP A 5 -13.46 21.05 8.22
CA ASP A 5 -14.84 21.36 8.60
C ASP A 5 -15.27 20.41 9.72
N ALA A 6 -15.34 20.93 10.96
CA ALA A 6 -15.71 20.15 12.13
C ALA A 6 -17.22 19.82 12.21
N THR A 7 -18.05 20.43 11.36
CA THR A 7 -19.51 20.22 11.36
C THR A 7 -19.94 19.07 10.44
N ARG A 8 -19.09 18.70 9.47
CA ARG A 8 -19.39 17.65 8.51
C ARG A 8 -19.17 16.26 9.09
N VAL A 9 -20.21 15.44 8.99
CA VAL A 9 -20.18 13.99 9.22
C VAL A 9 -20.63 13.32 7.94
N ILE A 10 -19.69 12.71 7.21
CA ILE A 10 -19.95 12.01 5.95
C ILE A 10 -20.16 10.53 6.25
N ARG A 11 -21.12 9.89 5.57
CA ARG A 11 -21.33 8.43 5.56
C ARG A 11 -21.83 8.00 4.19
N ALA A 12 -21.57 6.75 3.81
CA ALA A 12 -22.10 6.19 2.57
C ALA A 12 -23.63 6.00 2.62
N ALA A 13 -24.30 6.16 1.48
CA ALA A 13 -25.69 5.73 1.33
C ALA A 13 -25.78 4.19 1.33
N THR A 14 -26.87 3.66 1.89
CA THR A 14 -27.14 2.22 2.05
C THR A 14 -28.45 1.83 1.35
N GLY A 15 -28.76 0.53 1.30
CA GLY A 15 -29.93 0.00 0.59
C GLY A 15 -29.86 0.18 -0.94
N THR A 16 -30.99 0.04 -1.62
CA THR A 16 -31.07 -0.03 -3.09
C THR A 16 -31.47 1.27 -3.80
N THR A 17 -31.83 2.32 -3.06
CA THR A 17 -32.16 3.64 -3.62
C THR A 17 -30.89 4.33 -4.14
N LEU A 18 -30.88 4.73 -5.42
CA LEU A 18 -29.76 5.44 -6.03
C LEU A 18 -29.84 6.96 -5.79
N THR A 19 -28.69 7.59 -5.61
CA THR A 19 -28.52 9.05 -5.74
C THR A 19 -28.08 9.41 -7.16
N ALA A 20 -27.17 8.63 -7.73
CA ALA A 20 -26.65 8.79 -9.09
C ALA A 20 -27.49 8.06 -10.16
N LYS A 21 -27.15 8.23 -11.44
CA LYS A 21 -27.92 7.68 -12.57
C LYS A 21 -27.88 6.16 -12.68
N SER A 22 -26.81 5.50 -12.22
CA SER A 22 -26.60 4.06 -12.34
C SER A 22 -25.73 3.49 -11.22
N TRP A 23 -25.78 2.18 -10.97
CA TRP A 23 -24.90 1.54 -9.97
C TRP A 23 -23.40 1.75 -10.22
N LEU A 24 -22.98 1.93 -11.49
CA LEU A 24 -21.58 2.22 -11.84
C LEU A 24 -21.14 3.63 -11.43
N THR A 25 -22.08 4.54 -11.19
CA THR A 25 -21.85 5.93 -10.74
C THR A 25 -22.17 6.12 -9.26
N GLU A 26 -23.12 5.36 -8.72
CA GLU A 26 -23.45 5.25 -7.30
C GLU A 26 -22.32 4.59 -6.49
N ALA A 27 -21.67 3.56 -7.04
CA ALA A 27 -20.57 2.86 -6.36
C ALA A 27 -19.38 3.76 -5.99
N PRO A 28 -18.74 4.52 -6.92
CA PRO A 28 -17.66 5.43 -6.54
C PRO A 28 -18.14 6.58 -5.64
N LEU A 29 -19.42 6.99 -5.74
CA LEU A 29 -20.03 7.98 -4.84
C LEU A 29 -20.11 7.45 -3.40
N ARG A 30 -20.68 6.26 -3.20
CA ARG A 30 -20.75 5.60 -1.89
C ARG A 30 -19.37 5.31 -1.33
N MET A 31 -18.42 4.86 -2.15
CA MET A 31 -17.06 4.55 -1.68
C MET A 31 -16.24 5.80 -1.33
N LEU A 32 -16.41 6.92 -2.04
CA LEU A 32 -15.85 8.22 -1.65
C LEU A 32 -16.36 8.64 -0.26
N MET A 33 -17.66 8.46 -0.01
CA MET A 33 -18.27 8.78 1.28
C MET A 33 -17.87 7.78 2.38
N ASN A 34 -17.69 6.48 2.06
CA ASN A 34 -17.17 5.47 2.99
C ASN A 34 -15.73 5.77 3.43
N ASN A 35 -14.88 6.24 2.51
CA ASN A 35 -13.53 6.71 2.80
C ASN A 35 -13.49 7.92 3.78
N LEU A 36 -14.64 8.51 4.15
CA LEU A 36 -14.75 9.62 5.11
C LEU A 36 -15.73 9.34 6.25
N ASP A 37 -16.15 8.09 6.46
CA ASP A 37 -16.98 7.72 7.61
C ASP A 37 -16.16 7.85 8.92
N PRO A 38 -16.69 8.46 10.00
CA PRO A 38 -16.01 8.55 11.30
C PRO A 38 -15.54 7.22 11.91
N ASP A 39 -16.14 6.10 11.53
CA ASP A 39 -15.72 4.78 12.01
C ASP A 39 -14.73 4.10 11.05
N VAL A 40 -14.40 4.72 9.91
CA VAL A 40 -13.41 4.28 8.91
C VAL A 40 -12.14 5.14 8.96
N ALA A 41 -12.28 6.45 8.88
CA ALA A 41 -11.20 7.41 8.59
C ALA A 41 -10.54 7.99 9.86
N GLU A 42 -9.23 8.23 9.82
CA GLU A 42 -8.49 8.76 10.98
C GLU A 42 -8.86 10.22 11.33
N ARG A 43 -9.09 11.09 10.33
CA ARG A 43 -9.49 12.50 10.52
C ARG A 43 -10.36 13.01 9.35
N PRO A 44 -11.61 12.51 9.20
CA PRO A 44 -12.46 12.83 8.05
C PRO A 44 -12.83 14.30 7.93
N GLN A 45 -12.84 15.07 9.02
CA GLN A 45 -13.05 16.52 9.03
C GLN A 45 -11.96 17.27 8.23
N GLU A 46 -10.74 16.71 8.17
CA GLU A 46 -9.62 17.18 7.34
C GLU A 46 -9.57 16.54 5.94
N LEU A 47 -10.59 15.75 5.56
CA LEU A 47 -10.61 14.82 4.42
C LEU A 47 -9.57 13.69 4.50
N VAL A 48 -8.88 13.51 5.64
CA VAL A 48 -7.78 12.54 5.81
C VAL A 48 -8.32 11.17 6.19
N VAL A 49 -7.98 10.18 5.36
CA VAL A 49 -8.39 8.79 5.51
C VAL A 49 -7.38 8.03 6.37
N TYR A 50 -6.10 7.99 5.97
CA TYR A 50 -5.01 7.33 6.71
C TYR A 50 -3.61 7.80 6.24
N GLY A 51 -2.55 7.33 6.91
CA GLY A 51 -1.17 7.45 6.44
C GLY A 51 -0.60 8.88 6.44
N GLY A 52 -0.69 9.57 7.58
CA GLY A 52 -0.27 10.97 7.74
C GLY A 52 -1.32 11.95 7.21
N ILE A 53 -1.23 12.26 5.91
CA ILE A 53 -2.08 13.23 5.20
C ILE A 53 -2.74 12.66 3.93
N GLY A 54 -2.92 11.34 3.83
CA GLY A 54 -3.61 10.70 2.71
C GLY A 54 -5.10 11.05 2.67
N ARG A 55 -5.57 11.74 1.62
CA ARG A 55 -6.92 12.31 1.54
C ARG A 55 -7.80 11.69 0.46
N ALA A 56 -9.11 11.76 0.67
CA ALA A 56 -10.13 11.33 -0.30
C ALA A 56 -10.41 12.37 -1.41
N ALA A 57 -10.34 13.66 -1.05
CA ALA A 57 -10.48 14.81 -1.95
C ALA A 57 -9.55 15.96 -1.47
N ARG A 58 -9.26 16.92 -2.36
CA ARG A 58 -8.24 17.97 -2.11
C ARG A 58 -8.64 18.95 -1.00
N ASP A 59 -9.91 19.33 -1.03
CA ASP A 59 -10.58 20.32 -0.20
C ASP A 59 -12.10 20.08 -0.30
N TRP A 60 -12.89 20.69 0.58
CA TRP A 60 -14.34 20.43 0.64
C TRP A 60 -15.09 20.91 -0.61
N GLU A 61 -14.60 21.96 -1.29
CA GLU A 61 -15.09 22.39 -2.60
C GLU A 61 -14.90 21.29 -3.66
N SER A 62 -13.72 20.68 -3.70
CA SER A 62 -13.41 19.56 -4.61
C SER A 62 -14.23 18.32 -4.27
N PHE A 63 -14.46 18.03 -2.98
CA PHE A 63 -15.35 16.95 -2.54
C PHE A 63 -16.77 17.17 -3.06
N ASP A 64 -17.40 18.30 -2.74
CA ASP A 64 -18.78 18.61 -3.16
C ASP A 64 -18.92 18.61 -4.69
N ALA A 65 -17.89 19.08 -5.42
CA ALA A 65 -17.85 19.02 -6.87
C ALA A 65 -17.70 17.58 -7.44
N ILE A 66 -17.05 16.65 -6.74
CA ILE A 66 -17.01 15.23 -7.14
C ILE A 66 -18.38 14.60 -6.92
N ILE A 67 -19.02 14.84 -5.77
CA ILE A 67 -20.39 14.36 -5.50
C ILE A 67 -21.34 14.84 -6.61
N ALA A 68 -21.35 16.14 -6.90
CA ALA A 68 -22.19 16.73 -7.95
C ALA A 68 -21.85 16.24 -9.37
N ALA A 69 -20.60 15.83 -9.63
CA ALA A 69 -20.20 15.24 -10.91
C ALA A 69 -20.64 13.78 -11.05
N LEU A 70 -20.48 12.96 -10.00
CA LEU A 70 -20.87 11.54 -10.01
C LEU A 70 -22.39 11.38 -10.09
N THR A 71 -23.16 12.15 -9.32
CA THR A 71 -24.64 12.15 -9.32
C THR A 71 -25.23 12.38 -10.72
N ARG A 72 -24.55 13.15 -11.59
CA ARG A 72 -25.04 13.50 -12.93
C ARG A 72 -24.37 12.74 -14.09
N LEU A 73 -23.36 11.90 -13.82
CA LEU A 73 -22.53 11.28 -14.87
C LEU A 73 -23.33 10.22 -15.65
N ASP A 74 -23.29 10.26 -16.98
CA ASP A 74 -23.93 9.24 -17.82
C ASP A 74 -23.04 8.00 -18.01
N ASP A 75 -23.65 6.85 -18.32
CA ASP A 75 -22.92 5.57 -18.45
C ASP A 75 -21.92 5.55 -19.63
N ASP A 76 -22.02 6.45 -20.61
CA ASP A 76 -21.02 6.60 -21.67
C ASP A 76 -20.01 7.74 -21.43
N GLN A 77 -19.90 8.22 -20.19
CA GLN A 77 -18.97 9.27 -19.78
C GLN A 77 -17.92 8.76 -18.77
N THR A 78 -16.85 9.54 -18.63
CA THR A 78 -15.76 9.33 -17.67
C THR A 78 -15.38 10.65 -17.00
N LEU A 79 -15.40 10.67 -15.66
CA LEU A 79 -14.89 11.76 -14.83
C LEU A 79 -13.36 11.64 -14.68
N LEU A 80 -12.65 12.76 -14.85
CA LEU A 80 -11.21 12.85 -14.57
C LEU A 80 -10.98 13.55 -13.23
N VAL A 81 -10.27 12.89 -12.32
CA VAL A 81 -9.86 13.43 -11.01
C VAL A 81 -8.35 13.59 -10.98
N GLN A 82 -7.87 14.83 -10.85
CA GLN A 82 -6.44 15.16 -10.72
C GLN A 82 -6.18 15.60 -9.28
N SER A 83 -5.31 14.89 -8.56
CA SER A 83 -4.97 15.15 -7.14
C SER A 83 -6.18 15.57 -6.31
N GLY A 84 -7.19 14.70 -6.25
CA GLY A 84 -8.42 14.90 -5.49
C GLY A 84 -9.34 16.04 -5.93
N LYS A 85 -9.19 16.59 -7.15
CA LYS A 85 -10.06 17.62 -7.73
C LYS A 85 -10.69 17.11 -9.05
N PRO A 86 -12.01 17.28 -9.27
CA PRO A 86 -12.64 16.93 -10.54
C PRO A 86 -12.28 18.00 -11.58
N VAL A 87 -11.61 17.60 -12.66
CA VAL A 87 -11.05 18.54 -13.66
C VAL A 87 -11.70 18.47 -15.03
N GLY A 88 -12.50 17.44 -15.32
CA GLY A 88 -13.27 17.34 -16.56
C GLY A 88 -14.10 16.08 -16.64
N VAL A 89 -15.11 16.09 -17.51
CA VAL A 89 -15.92 14.91 -17.87
C VAL A 89 -15.87 14.79 -19.39
N PHE A 90 -15.56 13.60 -19.89
CA PHE A 90 -15.41 13.31 -21.31
C PHE A 90 -16.25 12.10 -21.70
N ARG A 91 -16.70 12.06 -22.96
CA ARG A 91 -17.43 10.91 -23.51
C ARG A 91 -16.45 9.78 -23.85
N THR A 92 -16.80 8.56 -23.44
CA THR A 92 -16.06 7.31 -23.68
C THR A 92 -17.05 6.24 -24.18
N HIS A 93 -17.33 5.20 -23.39
CA HIS A 93 -18.30 4.15 -23.66
C HIS A 93 -18.67 3.38 -22.37
N ALA A 94 -19.78 2.63 -22.39
CA ALA A 94 -20.27 1.89 -21.23
C ALA A 94 -19.22 0.94 -20.60
N ASP A 95 -18.45 0.25 -21.43
CA ASP A 95 -17.38 -0.67 -20.97
C ASP A 95 -16.06 0.02 -20.57
N ALA A 96 -15.97 1.35 -20.60
CA ALA A 96 -14.84 2.12 -20.04
C ALA A 96 -15.06 2.42 -18.55
N PRO A 97 -14.02 2.85 -17.81
CA PRO A 97 -14.19 3.34 -16.45
C PRO A 97 -15.06 4.60 -16.37
N ARG A 98 -15.91 4.68 -15.34
CA ARG A 98 -16.67 5.90 -14.99
C ARG A 98 -15.77 6.97 -14.37
N VAL A 99 -14.67 6.60 -13.72
CA VAL A 99 -13.70 7.54 -13.14
C VAL A 99 -12.27 7.12 -13.45
N LEU A 100 -11.44 8.09 -13.85
CA LEU A 100 -9.99 7.96 -13.96
C LEU A 100 -9.30 8.95 -13.02
N ILE A 101 -8.38 8.46 -12.20
CA ILE A 101 -7.81 9.21 -11.07
C ILE A 101 -6.28 9.29 -11.20
N ALA A 102 -5.71 10.48 -11.04
CA ALA A 102 -4.26 10.72 -11.06
C ALA A 102 -3.83 11.60 -9.88
N ASN A 103 -3.35 11.00 -8.78
CA ASN A 103 -3.06 11.70 -7.52
C ASN A 103 -1.56 11.73 -7.17
N SER A 104 -1.09 12.86 -6.64
CA SER A 104 0.29 13.09 -6.15
C SER A 104 1.43 12.79 -7.14
N ASN A 105 1.15 12.56 -8.43
CA ASN A 105 2.15 12.38 -9.48
C ASN A 105 2.92 13.68 -9.73
N LEU A 106 4.26 13.60 -9.66
CA LEU A 106 5.20 14.69 -9.92
C LEU A 106 6.27 14.21 -10.90
N VAL A 107 6.84 15.11 -11.70
CA VAL A 107 7.96 14.78 -12.59
C VAL A 107 9.18 14.40 -11.72
N PRO A 108 9.93 13.32 -11.99
CA PRO A 108 10.81 12.71 -10.99
C PRO A 108 11.81 13.63 -10.27
N ARG A 109 12.38 14.64 -10.96
CA ARG A 109 13.31 15.60 -10.31
C ARG A 109 12.64 16.52 -9.28
N TRP A 110 11.32 16.60 -9.28
CA TRP A 110 10.47 17.38 -8.36
C TRP A 110 9.66 16.47 -7.41
N ALA A 111 9.90 15.16 -7.42
CA ALA A 111 9.17 14.19 -6.62
C ALA A 111 9.64 14.15 -5.14
N SER A 112 9.65 15.30 -4.46
CA SER A 112 10.04 15.44 -3.05
C SER A 112 8.91 15.98 -2.19
N TRP A 113 8.98 15.74 -0.88
CA TRP A 113 8.05 16.33 0.09
C TRP A 113 8.11 17.87 0.11
N GLU A 114 9.29 18.46 -0.05
CA GLU A 114 9.47 19.92 -0.14
C GLU A 114 8.58 20.53 -1.24
N HIS A 115 8.70 20.04 -2.47
CA HIS A 115 7.93 20.58 -3.61
C HIS A 115 6.46 20.15 -3.57
N PHE A 116 6.15 18.95 -3.07
CA PHE A 116 4.78 18.58 -2.76
C PHE A 116 4.12 19.57 -1.78
N ASN A 117 4.81 19.93 -0.69
CA ASN A 117 4.33 20.89 0.32
C ASN A 117 4.30 22.34 -0.19
N GLU A 118 5.11 22.70 -1.19
CA GLU A 118 5.00 23.95 -1.94
C GLU A 118 3.71 24.00 -2.77
N LEU A 119 3.41 22.94 -3.52
CA LEU A 119 2.19 22.82 -4.33
C LEU A 119 0.94 22.67 -3.47
N ASP A 120 1.01 21.97 -2.35
CA ASP A 120 -0.11 21.77 -1.42
C ASP A 120 -0.54 23.09 -0.77
N ARG A 121 0.41 23.93 -0.33
CA ARG A 121 0.13 25.29 0.16
C ARG A 121 -0.48 26.21 -0.92
N LYS A 122 -0.19 25.95 -2.20
CA LYS A 122 -0.81 26.64 -3.35
C LYS A 122 -2.17 26.05 -3.76
N GLY A 123 -2.64 24.98 -3.13
CA GLY A 123 -3.89 24.29 -3.50
C GLY A 123 -3.80 23.45 -4.77
N LEU A 124 -2.58 23.06 -5.18
CA LEU A 124 -2.31 22.36 -6.45
C LEU A 124 -2.08 20.85 -6.27
N ALA A 125 -1.84 20.40 -5.03
CA ALA A 125 -1.57 18.99 -4.70
C ALA A 125 -2.59 18.41 -3.72
N MET A 126 -2.60 17.07 -3.66
CA MET A 126 -3.23 16.23 -2.63
C MET A 126 -2.44 14.92 -2.61
N TYR A 127 -2.15 14.39 -1.42
CA TYR A 127 -1.53 13.08 -1.28
C TYR A 127 -2.61 12.00 -1.34
N GLY A 128 -2.56 11.15 -2.38
CA GLY A 128 -3.56 10.10 -2.57
C GLY A 128 -3.36 8.86 -1.69
N GLN A 129 -2.20 8.75 -1.01
CA GLN A 129 -1.72 7.47 -0.43
C GLN A 129 -1.89 6.36 -1.51
N MET A 130 -2.32 5.16 -1.11
CA MET A 130 -2.85 4.14 -2.01
C MET A 130 -4.38 4.29 -2.08
N THR A 131 -5.12 3.73 -1.13
CA THR A 131 -6.60 3.60 -1.22
C THR A 131 -7.40 4.80 -0.72
N ALA A 132 -6.73 5.84 -0.21
CA ALA A 132 -7.37 7.06 0.28
C ALA A 132 -7.96 7.90 -0.87
N GLY A 133 -7.12 8.28 -1.84
CA GLY A 133 -7.52 9.11 -2.98
C GLY A 133 -8.18 8.34 -4.14
N SER A 134 -8.28 7.01 -4.03
CA SER A 134 -8.89 6.11 -5.03
C SER A 134 -10.13 5.38 -4.51
N TRP A 135 -10.61 5.73 -3.31
CA TRP A 135 -11.92 5.37 -2.79
C TRP A 135 -12.15 3.84 -2.70
N ILE A 136 -11.23 3.13 -2.03
CA ILE A 136 -11.35 1.68 -1.78
C ILE A 136 -10.76 1.28 -0.43
N TYR A 137 -10.82 2.19 0.55
CA TYR A 137 -10.39 1.95 1.93
C TYR A 137 -11.56 1.41 2.76
N ILE A 138 -11.26 0.44 3.63
CA ILE A 138 -12.24 -0.36 4.39
C ILE A 138 -11.87 -0.46 5.87
N GLY A 139 -11.27 0.62 6.40
CA GLY A 139 -10.67 0.64 7.73
C GLY A 139 -9.42 -0.24 7.82
N ALA A 140 -9.05 -0.62 9.05
CA ALA A 140 -7.85 -1.43 9.33
C ALA A 140 -7.92 -2.84 8.70
N GLN A 141 -9.13 -3.32 8.37
CA GLN A 141 -9.32 -4.58 7.65
C GLN A 141 -8.61 -4.60 6.28
N GLY A 142 -8.35 -3.42 5.67
CA GLY A 142 -7.69 -3.34 4.37
C GLY A 142 -6.30 -3.99 4.33
N ILE A 143 -5.57 -3.98 5.47
CA ILE A 143 -4.20 -4.51 5.58
C ILE A 143 -4.07 -5.71 6.51
N VAL A 144 -5.00 -5.92 7.46
CA VAL A 144 -4.86 -6.93 8.54
C VAL A 144 -4.54 -8.34 8.06
N GLN A 145 -5.08 -8.80 6.91
CA GLN A 145 -4.67 -10.10 6.36
C GLN A 145 -3.21 -10.10 5.86
N GLY A 146 -2.73 -9.04 5.20
CA GLY A 146 -1.33 -8.96 4.78
C GLY A 146 -0.36 -9.01 5.96
N THR A 147 -0.76 -8.40 7.07
CA THR A 147 -0.02 -8.43 8.34
C THR A 147 -0.08 -9.81 9.00
N TYR A 148 -1.24 -10.46 8.98
CA TYR A 148 -1.43 -11.84 9.43
C TYR A 148 -0.57 -12.83 8.63
N GLU A 149 -0.63 -12.79 7.28
CA GLU A 149 0.20 -13.65 6.42
C GLU A 149 1.71 -13.41 6.66
N THR A 150 2.11 -12.15 6.87
CA THR A 150 3.51 -11.80 7.21
C THR A 150 3.93 -12.45 8.52
N PHE A 151 3.15 -12.30 9.60
CA PHE A 151 3.50 -12.84 10.92
C PHE A 151 3.40 -14.38 10.96
N VAL A 152 2.44 -14.98 10.26
CA VAL A 152 2.37 -16.44 10.11
C VAL A 152 3.59 -16.97 9.35
N GLU A 153 4.06 -16.29 8.30
CA GLU A 153 5.26 -16.68 7.57
C GLU A 153 6.54 -16.46 8.39
N MET A 154 6.65 -15.38 9.17
CA MET A 154 7.71 -15.22 10.19
C MET A 154 7.69 -16.40 11.18
N GLY A 155 6.51 -16.81 11.66
CA GLY A 155 6.34 -17.98 12.51
C GLY A 155 6.82 -19.27 11.86
N ARG A 156 6.52 -19.50 10.56
CA ARG A 156 7.01 -20.66 9.79
C ARG A 156 8.54 -20.66 9.67
N GLN A 157 9.15 -19.53 9.34
CA GLN A 157 10.59 -19.45 9.07
C GLN A 157 11.44 -19.48 10.34
N HIS A 158 11.02 -18.80 11.41
CA HIS A 158 11.83 -18.61 12.63
C HIS A 158 11.42 -19.48 13.82
N TYR A 159 10.15 -19.91 13.90
CA TYR A 159 9.58 -20.60 15.06
C TYR A 159 8.83 -21.91 14.72
N GLY A 160 9.11 -22.52 13.57
CA GLY A 160 8.56 -23.83 13.19
C GLY A 160 7.06 -23.85 12.90
N GLY A 161 6.45 -22.69 12.66
CA GLY A 161 5.04 -22.53 12.28
C GLY A 161 4.08 -22.16 13.41
N SER A 162 4.55 -22.00 14.66
CA SER A 162 3.70 -21.59 15.78
C SER A 162 4.33 -20.46 16.59
N LEU A 163 3.54 -19.44 16.90
CA LEU A 163 3.92 -18.32 17.76
C LEU A 163 3.36 -18.46 19.19
N ALA A 164 2.82 -19.61 19.57
CA ALA A 164 2.17 -19.81 20.87
C ALA A 164 3.16 -19.68 22.05
N GLY A 165 3.06 -18.57 22.78
CA GLY A 165 4.03 -18.18 23.82
C GLY A 165 5.18 -17.32 23.30
N LYS A 166 4.98 -16.63 22.18
CA LYS A 166 5.87 -15.63 21.58
C LYS A 166 5.22 -14.25 21.62
N TRP A 167 6.03 -13.20 21.57
CA TRP A 167 5.54 -11.83 21.45
C TRP A 167 6.26 -10.99 20.41
N LEU A 168 5.48 -10.10 19.80
CA LEU A 168 5.91 -9.13 18.80
C LEU A 168 5.96 -7.73 19.41
N PHE A 169 7.01 -6.97 19.10
CA PHE A 169 7.10 -5.53 19.35
C PHE A 169 6.89 -4.75 18.06
N THR A 170 6.13 -3.64 18.13
CA THR A 170 6.00 -2.68 17.03
C THR A 170 5.66 -1.26 17.49
N GLY A 171 5.86 -0.28 16.61
CA GLY A 171 5.33 1.07 16.74
C GLY A 171 4.15 1.36 15.79
N GLY A 172 3.32 2.32 16.19
CA GLY A 172 2.26 2.93 15.38
C GLY A 172 0.92 2.19 15.41
N LEU A 173 -0.12 2.87 15.93
CA LEU A 173 -1.52 2.42 15.94
C LEU A 173 -2.42 3.38 15.16
N GLY A 174 -1.95 3.93 14.04
CA GLY A 174 -2.79 4.65 13.07
C GLY A 174 -3.63 3.72 12.18
N GLY A 175 -4.30 4.27 11.16
CA GLY A 175 -5.23 3.54 10.26
C GLY A 175 -4.78 2.15 9.80
N MET A 176 -3.52 2.01 9.38
CA MET A 176 -2.92 0.73 9.00
C MET A 176 -2.18 0.05 10.17
N GLY A 177 -1.42 0.80 10.97
CA GLY A 177 -0.64 0.30 12.11
C GLY A 177 -1.47 -0.38 13.18
N GLY A 178 -2.72 0.07 13.37
CA GLY A 178 -3.71 -0.54 14.25
C GLY A 178 -4.16 -1.93 13.82
N ALA A 179 -3.81 -2.42 12.63
CA ALA A 179 -4.03 -3.81 12.24
C ALA A 179 -3.01 -4.78 12.84
N GLN A 180 -1.84 -4.30 13.25
CA GLN A 180 -0.75 -5.14 13.76
C GLN A 180 -1.10 -5.97 15.01
N PRO A 181 -1.79 -5.43 16.04
CA PRO A 181 -1.99 -6.18 17.28
C PRO A 181 -2.98 -7.33 17.08
N LEU A 182 -4.10 -7.09 16.41
CA LEU A 182 -5.05 -8.14 16.01
C LEU A 182 -4.40 -9.18 15.08
N ALA A 183 -3.60 -8.76 14.10
CA ALA A 183 -2.90 -9.68 13.21
C ALA A 183 -1.91 -10.60 13.95
N ALA A 184 -1.19 -10.08 14.95
CA ALA A 184 -0.30 -10.87 15.81
C ALA A 184 -1.08 -11.88 16.66
N VAL A 185 -2.17 -11.44 17.31
CA VAL A 185 -3.07 -12.29 18.10
C VAL A 185 -3.66 -13.41 17.24
N MET A 186 -4.11 -13.12 16.02
CA MET A 186 -4.61 -14.11 15.06
C MET A 186 -3.50 -15.07 14.56
N ALA A 187 -2.26 -14.60 14.43
CA ALA A 187 -1.10 -15.45 14.13
C ALA A 187 -0.60 -16.28 15.33
N GLY A 188 -1.14 -16.04 16.53
CA GLY A 188 -0.84 -16.77 17.76
C GLY A 188 0.23 -16.14 18.66
N ALA A 189 0.65 -14.91 18.40
CA ALA A 189 1.60 -14.14 19.20
C ALA A 189 0.90 -13.07 20.07
N SER A 190 1.41 -12.81 21.27
CA SER A 190 1.09 -11.56 21.97
C SER A 190 1.76 -10.37 21.26
N CYS A 191 1.26 -9.15 21.48
CA CYS A 191 1.78 -7.95 20.81
C CYS A 191 1.88 -6.78 21.78
N LEU A 192 3.06 -6.15 21.84
CA LEU A 192 3.27 -4.84 22.45
C LEU A 192 3.40 -3.79 21.34
N ALA A 193 2.42 -2.89 21.25
CA ALA A 193 2.37 -1.86 20.21
C ALA A 193 2.46 -0.46 20.82
N VAL A 194 3.54 0.26 20.54
CA VAL A 194 3.79 1.61 21.09
C VAL A 194 3.14 2.68 20.22
N GLU A 195 2.39 3.58 20.82
CA GLU A 195 1.72 4.69 20.14
C GLU A 195 1.76 5.96 20.99
N CYS A 196 2.01 7.10 20.34
CA CYS A 196 2.16 8.39 21.01
C CYS A 196 0.85 9.15 21.22
N ARG A 197 -0.19 8.88 20.41
CA ARG A 197 -1.49 9.54 20.48
C ARG A 197 -2.53 8.66 21.16
N ARG A 198 -2.97 9.07 22.36
CA ARG A 198 -4.09 8.47 23.12
C ARG A 198 -5.30 8.12 22.26
N SER A 199 -5.74 9.05 21.40
CA SER A 199 -6.89 8.85 20.50
C SER A 199 -6.71 7.74 19.46
N SER A 200 -5.47 7.45 19.03
CA SER A 200 -5.17 6.30 18.17
C SER A 200 -5.39 4.98 18.94
N ILE A 201 -5.02 4.93 20.22
CA ILE A 201 -5.27 3.76 21.09
C ILE A 201 -6.78 3.59 21.32
N ASP A 202 -7.49 4.66 21.67
CA ASP A 202 -8.96 4.65 21.87
C ASP A 202 -9.71 4.18 20.61
N MET A 203 -9.25 4.54 19.41
CA MET A 203 -9.81 4.07 18.14
C MET A 203 -9.69 2.55 18.00
N ARG A 204 -8.56 1.96 18.39
CA ARG A 204 -8.29 0.52 18.20
C ARG A 204 -9.01 -0.34 19.24
N LEU A 205 -9.09 0.14 20.49
CA LEU A 205 -9.96 -0.45 21.51
C LEU A 205 -11.43 -0.43 21.06
N ARG A 206 -11.95 0.72 20.59
CA ARG A 206 -13.34 0.86 20.11
C ARG A 206 -13.68 -0.06 18.93
N THR A 207 -12.71 -0.36 18.08
CA THR A 207 -12.90 -1.16 16.85
C THR A 207 -12.54 -2.64 17.01
N GLY A 208 -12.13 -3.09 18.21
CA GLY A 208 -11.76 -4.49 18.46
C GLY A 208 -10.41 -4.91 17.88
N TYR A 209 -9.55 -3.95 17.52
CA TYR A 209 -8.22 -4.19 16.95
C TYR A 209 -7.09 -4.24 17.99
N LEU A 210 -7.44 -3.99 19.27
CA LEU A 210 -6.55 -4.00 20.41
C LEU A 210 -7.34 -4.46 21.65
N ASP A 211 -6.78 -5.36 22.46
CA ASP A 211 -7.46 -5.92 23.64
C ASP A 211 -7.38 -4.99 24.86
N THR A 212 -6.20 -4.43 25.15
CA THR A 212 -5.96 -3.57 26.32
C THR A 212 -4.84 -2.55 26.07
N TRP A 213 -4.63 -1.65 27.02
CA TRP A 213 -3.58 -0.61 26.97
C TRP A 213 -3.09 -0.22 28.37
N THR A 214 -1.93 0.42 28.44
CA THR A 214 -1.42 1.11 29.63
C THR A 214 -0.46 2.24 29.22
N ASP A 215 -0.10 3.13 30.13
CA ASP A 215 0.99 4.11 29.98
C ASP A 215 2.25 3.75 30.79
N ASP A 216 2.24 2.59 31.48
CA ASP A 216 3.39 2.03 32.19
C ASP A 216 4.04 0.86 31.43
N LEU A 217 5.35 0.92 31.23
CA LEU A 217 6.13 -0.16 30.61
C LEU A 217 6.25 -1.39 31.52
N ASP A 218 6.28 -1.22 32.84
CA ASP A 218 6.40 -2.34 33.78
C ASP A 218 5.11 -3.18 33.77
N GLU A 219 3.93 -2.54 33.82
CA GLU A 219 2.66 -3.20 33.57
C GLU A 219 2.58 -3.85 32.18
N ALA A 220 2.99 -3.13 31.12
CA ALA A 220 2.91 -3.66 29.77
C ALA A 220 3.74 -4.95 29.60
N LEU A 221 4.96 -4.99 30.15
CA LEU A 221 5.81 -6.17 30.13
C LEU A 221 5.24 -7.31 30.98
N ARG A 222 4.67 -7.02 32.16
CA ARG A 222 3.97 -8.01 33.00
C ARG A 222 2.82 -8.68 32.24
N LEU A 223 1.97 -7.90 31.56
CA LEU A 223 0.85 -8.42 30.77
C LEU A 223 1.34 -9.31 29.61
N ILE A 224 2.44 -8.94 28.97
CA ILE A 224 3.08 -9.75 27.91
C ILE A 224 3.66 -11.06 28.48
N GLU A 225 4.37 -11.03 29.61
CA GLU A 225 4.91 -12.23 30.25
C GLU A 225 3.80 -13.20 30.70
N GLU A 226 2.74 -12.69 31.33
CA GLU A 226 1.57 -13.47 31.74
C GLU A 226 0.87 -14.13 30.54
N SER A 227 0.63 -13.37 29.46
CA SER A 227 -0.03 -13.86 28.24
C SER A 227 0.79 -14.92 27.50
N CYS A 228 2.12 -14.72 27.38
CA CYS A 228 3.03 -15.68 26.78
C CYS A 228 3.17 -16.97 27.63
N THR A 229 3.29 -16.84 28.94
CA THR A 229 3.35 -17.97 29.89
C THR A 229 2.08 -18.81 29.83
N ALA A 230 0.91 -18.16 29.79
CA ALA A 230 -0.39 -18.82 29.64
C ALA A 230 -0.66 -19.37 28.23
N LYS A 231 0.18 -19.01 27.24
CA LYS A 231 -0.03 -19.24 25.79
C LYS A 231 -1.40 -18.75 25.31
N LYS A 232 -1.85 -17.61 25.83
CA LYS A 232 -3.08 -16.91 25.46
C LYS A 232 -2.68 -15.57 24.85
N PRO A 233 -2.62 -15.46 23.51
CA PRO A 233 -2.20 -14.23 22.84
C PRO A 233 -3.00 -13.02 23.32
N LEU A 234 -2.31 -11.93 23.65
CA LEU A 234 -2.88 -10.68 24.12
C LEU A 234 -2.21 -9.50 23.40
N SER A 235 -3.00 -8.51 23.01
CA SER A 235 -2.49 -7.25 22.46
C SER A 235 -2.57 -6.09 23.45
N VAL A 236 -1.43 -5.45 23.68
CA VAL A 236 -1.24 -4.36 24.65
C VAL A 236 -0.73 -3.11 23.92
N GLY A 237 -1.50 -2.02 24.01
CA GLY A 237 -1.08 -0.71 23.51
C GLY A 237 -0.35 0.07 24.60
N LEU A 238 0.89 0.48 24.33
CA LEU A 238 1.66 1.30 25.27
C LEU A 238 1.66 2.76 24.80
N LEU A 239 1.18 3.67 25.65
CA LEU A 239 1.22 5.11 25.37
C LEU A 239 2.65 5.64 25.57
N GLY A 240 3.34 5.97 24.48
CA GLY A 240 4.74 6.42 24.55
C GLY A 240 5.37 6.74 23.19
N ASN A 241 6.68 7.03 23.18
CA ASN A 241 7.46 7.13 21.96
C ASN A 241 8.19 5.80 21.71
N VAL A 242 8.10 5.27 20.50
CA VAL A 242 8.69 3.98 20.12
C VAL A 242 10.22 3.95 20.26
N ALA A 243 10.92 5.08 20.04
CA ALA A 243 12.36 5.16 20.23
C ALA A 243 12.75 5.04 21.71
N ASP A 244 12.10 5.83 22.58
CA ASP A 244 12.35 5.82 24.03
C ASP A 244 12.07 4.44 24.64
N VAL A 245 11.02 3.73 24.18
CA VAL A 245 10.71 2.37 24.65
C VAL A 245 11.72 1.34 24.15
N LEU A 246 12.19 1.43 22.89
CA LEU A 246 13.20 0.50 22.37
C LEU A 246 14.56 0.65 23.07
N ASP A 247 14.98 1.89 23.35
CA ASP A 247 16.20 2.18 24.12
C ASP A 247 16.11 1.57 25.55
N GLU A 248 14.96 1.71 26.21
CA GLU A 248 14.71 1.16 27.56
C GLU A 248 14.63 -0.38 27.57
N LEU A 249 14.04 -1.01 26.56
CA LEU A 249 14.04 -2.47 26.42
C LEU A 249 15.47 -3.03 26.24
N LEU A 250 16.31 -2.35 25.44
CA LEU A 250 17.73 -2.69 25.30
C LEU A 250 18.50 -2.52 26.60
N LEU A 251 18.27 -1.43 27.35
CA LEU A 251 18.89 -1.18 28.65
C LEU A 251 18.56 -2.29 29.67
N ARG A 252 17.31 -2.77 29.67
CA ARG A 252 16.83 -3.86 30.53
C ARG A 252 17.24 -5.26 30.04
N GLY A 253 17.76 -5.38 28.81
CA GLY A 253 18.05 -6.66 28.17
C GLY A 253 16.80 -7.48 27.78
N VAL A 254 15.62 -6.86 27.76
CA VAL A 254 14.34 -7.49 27.41
C VAL A 254 14.26 -7.61 25.89
N LYS A 255 13.99 -8.82 25.38
CA LYS A 255 13.95 -9.11 23.94
C LYS A 255 12.55 -9.55 23.49
N PRO A 256 11.98 -8.94 22.43
CA PRO A 256 10.86 -9.53 21.71
C PRO A 256 11.31 -10.72 20.86
N ASP A 257 10.37 -11.61 20.52
CA ASP A 257 10.59 -12.70 19.57
C ASP A 257 10.43 -12.25 18.11
N LEU A 258 9.69 -11.17 17.87
CA LEU A 258 9.50 -10.58 16.54
C LEU A 258 9.57 -9.05 16.67
N LEU A 259 10.26 -8.37 15.75
CA LEU A 259 10.41 -6.91 15.78
C LEU A 259 10.09 -6.29 14.42
N THR A 260 9.28 -5.23 14.44
CA THR A 260 8.87 -4.49 13.25
C THR A 260 8.49 -3.04 13.62
N ASP A 261 8.14 -2.19 12.65
CA ASP A 261 7.53 -0.88 12.89
C ASP A 261 6.49 -0.52 11.82
N GLN A 262 5.44 0.20 12.21
CA GLN A 262 4.50 0.85 11.29
C GLN A 262 4.09 2.27 11.72
N THR A 263 5.00 3.04 12.34
CA THR A 263 4.86 4.51 12.40
C THR A 263 4.76 5.12 10.98
N SER A 264 4.24 6.34 10.84
CA SER A 264 4.16 7.00 9.53
C SER A 264 5.47 7.71 9.13
N ALA A 265 6.59 6.99 9.22
CA ALA A 265 7.94 7.50 8.93
C ALA A 265 8.10 8.06 7.50
N HIS A 266 7.22 7.66 6.58
CA HIS A 266 7.16 8.14 5.19
C HIS A 266 6.85 9.64 5.06
N ASP A 267 6.40 10.31 6.13
CA ASP A 267 6.18 11.76 6.23
C ASP A 267 6.80 12.25 7.55
N PRO A 268 8.09 12.64 7.58
CA PRO A 268 8.78 13.04 8.81
C PRO A 268 8.16 14.27 9.50
N ILE A 269 7.38 15.09 8.80
CA ILE A 269 6.75 16.27 9.39
C ILE A 269 5.46 15.86 10.12
N ASN A 270 4.58 15.07 9.48
CA ASN A 270 3.23 14.79 9.99
C ASN A 270 3.02 13.38 10.56
N GLY A 271 3.98 12.46 10.40
CA GLY A 271 3.81 11.04 10.67
C GLY A 271 4.67 10.45 11.78
N TYR A 272 5.66 11.17 12.31
CA TYR A 272 6.57 10.68 13.35
C TYR A 272 6.80 11.72 14.46
N LEU A 273 6.65 11.33 15.72
CA LEU A 273 6.90 12.18 16.89
C LEU A 273 8.39 12.16 17.25
N PRO A 274 9.10 13.30 17.29
CA PRO A 274 10.49 13.32 17.74
C PRO A 274 10.67 12.86 19.20
N GLN A 275 11.80 12.22 19.48
CA GLN A 275 12.17 11.69 20.79
C GLN A 275 12.22 12.83 21.84
N GLY A 276 11.65 12.60 23.03
CA GLY A 276 11.54 13.64 24.07
C GLY A 276 10.66 14.86 23.71
N TRP A 277 9.73 14.75 22.75
CA TRP A 277 8.70 15.76 22.48
C TRP A 277 7.32 15.26 22.89
N THR A 278 6.44 16.18 23.32
CA THR A 278 5.00 15.88 23.48
C THR A 278 4.25 16.07 22.16
N VAL A 279 3.06 15.47 22.06
CA VAL A 279 2.20 15.56 20.87
C VAL A 279 1.77 17.01 20.60
N GLU A 280 1.51 17.81 21.62
CA GLU A 280 1.11 19.22 21.52
C GLU A 280 2.26 20.09 21.02
N LYS A 281 3.48 19.83 21.52
CA LYS A 281 4.71 20.49 21.03
C LYS A 281 4.94 20.18 19.55
N TRP A 282 4.77 18.92 19.16
CA TRP A 282 4.89 18.47 17.77
C TRP A 282 3.84 19.17 16.89
N ASP A 283 2.56 19.11 17.25
CA ASP A 283 1.48 19.70 16.47
C ASP A 283 1.60 21.23 16.30
N ALA A 284 2.05 21.95 17.34
CA ALA A 284 2.35 23.38 17.23
C ALA A 284 3.56 23.67 16.32
N ARG A 285 4.61 22.83 16.37
CA ARG A 285 5.83 22.98 15.55
C ARG A 285 5.63 22.58 14.10
N ARG A 286 4.75 21.63 13.77
CA ARG A 286 4.39 21.28 12.37
C ARG A 286 3.91 22.49 11.57
N VAL A 287 3.23 23.43 12.23
CA VAL A 287 2.74 24.68 11.61
C VAL A 287 3.80 25.79 11.65
N SER A 288 4.48 25.96 12.79
CA SER A 288 5.36 27.12 13.03
C SER A 288 6.81 26.95 12.56
N ALA A 289 7.33 25.72 12.52
CA ALA A 289 8.71 25.41 12.15
C ALA A 289 8.85 23.98 11.56
N PRO A 290 8.20 23.66 10.43
CA PRO A 290 8.17 22.30 9.87
C PRO A 290 9.57 21.71 9.59
N ASN A 291 10.54 22.53 9.19
CA ASN A 291 11.91 22.08 8.93
C ASN A 291 12.64 21.61 10.21
N GLU A 292 12.33 22.21 11.37
CA GLU A 292 12.85 21.74 12.66
C GLU A 292 12.22 20.40 13.06
N VAL A 293 10.93 20.19 12.73
CA VAL A 293 10.24 18.92 12.96
C VAL A 293 10.84 17.83 12.09
N GLU A 294 11.07 18.08 10.79
CA GLU A 294 11.68 17.09 9.89
C GLU A 294 13.09 16.67 10.38
N ALA A 295 13.93 17.63 10.78
CA ALA A 295 15.25 17.32 11.33
C ALA A 295 15.16 16.46 12.61
N ALA A 296 14.40 16.93 13.62
CA ALA A 296 14.26 16.22 14.89
C ALA A 296 13.59 14.84 14.73
N ALA A 297 12.66 14.69 13.78
CA ALA A 297 12.04 13.41 13.46
C ALA A 297 13.05 12.45 12.83
N ARG A 298 13.86 12.90 11.84
CA ARG A 298 14.91 12.09 11.21
C ARG A 298 15.99 11.63 12.19
N ASP A 299 16.42 12.50 13.09
CA ASP A 299 17.35 12.14 14.18
C ASP A 299 16.76 11.03 15.07
N SER A 300 15.46 11.11 15.37
CA SER A 300 14.73 10.13 16.18
C SER A 300 14.49 8.80 15.44
N MET A 301 14.26 8.84 14.12
CA MET A 301 14.20 7.67 13.25
C MET A 301 15.55 6.96 13.17
N ALA A 302 16.65 7.72 13.16
CA ALA A 302 18.00 7.16 13.18
C ALA A 302 18.29 6.41 14.50
N ASN A 303 17.83 6.93 15.64
CA ASN A 303 17.92 6.21 16.93
C ASN A 303 17.07 4.93 16.94
N HIS A 304 15.81 5.03 16.49
CA HIS A 304 14.91 3.88 16.35
C HIS A 304 15.54 2.76 15.50
N ILE A 305 16.10 3.07 14.32
CA ILE A 305 16.78 2.08 13.48
C ILE A 305 18.06 1.54 14.14
N ARG A 306 18.85 2.34 14.87
CA ARG A 306 20.00 1.83 15.65
C ARG A 306 19.56 0.82 16.71
N ALA A 307 18.42 1.03 17.37
CA ALA A 307 17.85 0.08 18.31
C ALA A 307 17.35 -1.20 17.60
N MET A 308 16.64 -1.08 16.47
CA MET A 308 16.22 -2.24 15.66
C MET A 308 17.40 -3.07 15.15
N LEU A 309 18.46 -2.42 14.67
CA LEU A 309 19.72 -3.07 14.27
C LEU A 309 20.40 -3.79 15.44
N THR A 310 20.33 -3.22 16.65
CA THR A 310 20.86 -3.85 17.86
C THR A 310 20.07 -5.11 18.22
N PHE A 311 18.73 -5.07 18.17
CA PHE A 311 17.90 -6.28 18.34
C PHE A 311 18.15 -7.32 17.25
N HIS A 312 18.32 -6.91 16.00
CA HIS A 312 18.66 -7.81 14.89
C HIS A 312 20.00 -8.52 15.13
N ALA A 313 21.05 -7.77 15.49
CA ALA A 313 22.35 -8.32 15.87
C ALA A 313 22.31 -9.22 17.13
N LEU A 314 21.34 -8.99 18.02
CA LEU A 314 21.04 -9.83 19.18
C LEU A 314 20.21 -11.09 18.86
N GLY A 315 19.93 -11.35 17.57
CA GLY A 315 19.29 -12.55 17.05
C GLY A 315 17.76 -12.46 16.88
N VAL A 316 17.16 -11.28 17.01
CA VAL A 316 15.71 -11.10 16.82
C VAL A 316 15.37 -11.05 15.32
N PRO A 317 14.34 -11.80 14.85
CA PRO A 317 13.71 -11.59 13.56
C PRO A 317 13.15 -10.16 13.43
N THR A 318 13.90 -9.29 12.75
CA THR A 318 13.59 -7.88 12.53
C THR A 318 13.23 -7.63 11.07
N VAL A 319 12.21 -6.79 10.82
CA VAL A 319 11.72 -6.50 9.46
C VAL A 319 11.21 -5.06 9.34
N ASP A 320 11.33 -4.45 8.15
CA ASP A 320 10.66 -3.20 7.80
C ASP A 320 9.26 -3.50 7.23
N TYR A 321 8.22 -2.87 7.79
CA TYR A 321 6.82 -3.08 7.39
C TYR A 321 6.27 -2.00 6.46
N GLY A 322 7.16 -1.40 5.67
CA GLY A 322 6.80 -0.68 4.46
C GLY A 322 6.46 0.78 4.65
N ASN A 323 7.04 1.42 5.66
CA ASN A 323 6.90 2.85 5.99
C ASN A 323 8.14 3.68 5.63
N ASN A 324 9.17 3.07 5.04
CA ASN A 324 10.43 3.70 4.61
C ASN A 324 11.34 4.19 5.77
N LEU A 325 11.16 3.71 7.00
CA LEU A 325 11.93 4.12 8.17
C LEU A 325 13.46 3.92 7.98
N ARG A 326 13.88 2.79 7.38
CA ARG A 326 15.29 2.50 7.06
C ARG A 326 15.93 3.57 6.17
N GLN A 327 15.20 4.08 5.19
CA GLN A 327 15.67 5.14 4.28
C GLN A 327 15.86 6.47 5.01
N MET A 328 14.93 6.84 5.90
CA MET A 328 15.04 8.08 6.66
C MET A 328 16.23 8.04 7.63
N ALA A 329 16.54 6.87 8.21
CA ALA A 329 17.73 6.66 9.01
C ALA A 329 19.04 6.64 8.18
N LEU A 330 19.03 6.05 6.98
CA LEU A 330 20.17 6.11 6.04
C LEU A 330 20.49 7.56 5.65
N GLU A 331 19.47 8.36 5.32
CA GLU A 331 19.60 9.80 5.04
C GLU A 331 20.07 10.61 6.26
N ALA A 332 19.91 10.08 7.47
CA ALA A 332 20.42 10.62 8.74
C ALA A 332 21.73 9.95 9.21
N GLY A 333 22.47 9.27 8.33
CA GLY A 333 23.81 8.74 8.61
C GLY A 333 23.84 7.42 9.37
N VAL A 334 22.84 6.55 9.18
CA VAL A 334 22.91 5.14 9.58
C VAL A 334 23.23 4.29 8.35
N ASP A 335 24.52 4.21 7.99
CA ASP A 335 25.03 3.57 6.77
C ASP A 335 24.51 2.12 6.56
N ASN A 336 24.26 1.40 7.65
CA ASN A 336 23.82 0.00 7.65
C ASN A 336 22.31 -0.17 7.97
N ALA A 337 21.49 0.87 7.78
CA ALA A 337 20.05 0.83 8.03
C ALA A 337 19.27 -0.27 7.27
N PHE A 338 19.85 -0.82 6.20
CA PHE A 338 19.27 -1.88 5.37
C PHE A 338 19.80 -3.29 5.66
N ASP A 339 20.55 -3.50 6.76
CA ASP A 339 21.01 -4.84 7.17
C ASP A 339 19.85 -5.81 7.45
N PHE A 340 18.66 -5.31 7.81
CA PHE A 340 17.43 -6.09 7.90
C PHE A 340 16.46 -5.80 6.73
N PRO A 341 15.73 -6.83 6.23
CA PRO A 341 14.96 -6.74 4.99
C PRO A 341 13.57 -6.11 5.20
N GLY A 342 12.96 -5.68 4.10
CA GLY A 342 11.53 -5.44 4.02
C GLY A 342 10.70 -6.73 4.04
N PHE A 343 9.46 -6.63 4.50
CA PHE A 343 8.59 -7.80 4.65
C PHE A 343 8.21 -8.50 3.33
N VAL A 344 8.28 -7.79 2.19
CA VAL A 344 7.95 -8.37 0.89
C VAL A 344 9.05 -9.29 0.35
N PRO A 345 10.33 -8.91 0.25
CA PRO A 345 11.39 -9.86 -0.11
C PRO A 345 11.52 -11.01 0.89
N ALA A 346 11.29 -10.79 2.19
CA ALA A 346 11.41 -11.83 3.20
C ALA A 346 10.24 -12.84 3.22
N TYR A 347 8.99 -12.36 3.11
CA TYR A 347 7.81 -13.16 3.46
C TYR A 347 6.71 -13.16 2.36
N ILE A 348 6.36 -12.01 1.78
CA ILE A 348 5.15 -11.90 0.93
C ILE A 348 5.38 -12.19 -0.57
N ARG A 349 6.58 -12.03 -1.12
CA ARG A 349 6.86 -12.22 -2.56
C ARG A 349 6.42 -13.58 -3.15
N PRO A 350 6.48 -14.72 -2.45
CA PRO A 350 5.93 -16.00 -2.92
C PRO A 350 4.41 -16.02 -3.14
N LEU A 351 3.66 -15.11 -2.50
CA LEU A 351 2.23 -14.88 -2.77
C LEU A 351 2.05 -14.08 -4.07
N PHE A 352 2.82 -12.99 -4.22
CA PHE A 352 2.79 -12.15 -5.43
C PHE A 352 3.15 -12.92 -6.70
N CYS A 353 4.06 -13.89 -6.63
CA CYS A 353 4.42 -14.77 -7.75
C CYS A 353 3.29 -15.73 -8.18
N ARG A 354 2.15 -15.75 -7.46
CA ARG A 354 0.91 -16.45 -7.83
C ARG A 354 -0.25 -15.49 -8.14
N GLY A 355 0.01 -14.18 -8.16
CA GLY A 355 -1.02 -13.14 -8.28
C GLY A 355 -1.90 -13.00 -7.02
N ILE A 356 -1.48 -13.59 -5.90
CA ILE A 356 -2.19 -13.50 -4.62
C ILE A 356 -1.78 -12.18 -3.96
N GLY A 357 -2.77 -11.40 -3.52
CA GLY A 357 -2.60 -10.07 -2.93
C GLY A 357 -3.91 -9.59 -2.30
N PRO A 358 -3.99 -8.34 -1.79
CA PRO A 358 -5.07 -7.83 -0.94
C PRO A 358 -6.37 -7.49 -1.70
N PHE A 359 -6.91 -8.50 -2.39
CA PHE A 359 -8.25 -8.50 -2.99
C PHE A 359 -9.32 -8.35 -1.90
N ARG A 360 -10.26 -7.43 -2.12
CA ARG A 360 -11.29 -7.06 -1.16
C ARG A 360 -12.61 -6.73 -1.86
N TRP A 361 -13.71 -6.82 -1.12
CA TRP A 361 -15.01 -6.37 -1.60
C TRP A 361 -15.85 -5.68 -0.53
N VAL A 362 -16.85 -4.91 -0.96
CA VAL A 362 -17.71 -4.07 -0.11
C VAL A 362 -19.16 -4.19 -0.56
N ALA A 363 -20.07 -4.45 0.39
CA ALA A 363 -21.50 -4.55 0.14
C ALA A 363 -22.15 -3.16 0.15
N LEU A 364 -22.58 -2.64 -1.01
CA LEU A 364 -23.20 -1.30 -1.10
C LEU A 364 -24.58 -1.23 -0.43
N SER A 365 -25.18 -2.38 -0.11
CA SER A 365 -26.39 -2.49 0.71
C SER A 365 -26.19 -1.90 2.10
N GLY A 366 -24.96 -1.88 2.64
CA GLY A 366 -24.68 -1.58 4.03
C GLY A 366 -24.99 -2.73 4.99
N ASP A 367 -25.30 -3.93 4.47
CA ASP A 367 -25.83 -5.05 5.24
C ASP A 367 -24.77 -6.17 5.42
N PRO A 368 -24.46 -6.58 6.67
CA PRO A 368 -23.40 -7.56 6.94
C PRO A 368 -23.75 -9.00 6.52
N ASP A 369 -25.03 -9.36 6.35
CA ASP A 369 -25.42 -10.68 5.84
C ASP A 369 -24.99 -10.86 4.37
N ASP A 370 -24.87 -9.78 3.59
CA ASP A 370 -24.31 -9.86 2.25
C ASP A 370 -22.82 -10.27 2.29
N ILE A 371 -22.06 -9.81 3.30
CA ILE A 371 -20.67 -10.27 3.50
C ILE A 371 -20.63 -11.73 3.97
N ALA A 372 -21.46 -12.12 4.94
CA ALA A 372 -21.52 -13.51 5.42
C ALA A 372 -21.83 -14.51 4.29
N LYS A 373 -22.73 -14.15 3.37
CA LYS A 373 -23.02 -14.93 2.15
C LYS A 373 -21.84 -15.00 1.20
N THR A 374 -21.13 -13.89 0.96
CA THR A 374 -19.91 -13.94 0.15
C THR A 374 -18.83 -14.80 0.78
N ASP A 375 -18.61 -14.72 2.11
CA ASP A 375 -17.65 -15.57 2.83
C ASP A 375 -17.98 -17.07 2.63
N ALA A 376 -19.25 -17.44 2.77
CA ALA A 376 -19.73 -18.81 2.48
C ALA A 376 -19.49 -19.21 1.01
N LYS A 377 -19.75 -18.30 0.06
CA LYS A 377 -19.52 -18.55 -1.38
C LYS A 377 -18.04 -18.72 -1.72
N VAL A 378 -17.13 -18.03 -1.05
CA VAL A 378 -15.68 -18.26 -1.24
C VAL A 378 -15.31 -19.67 -0.77
N LYS A 379 -15.82 -20.12 0.40
CA LYS A 379 -15.57 -21.49 0.89
C LYS A 379 -16.13 -22.57 -0.05
N GLU A 380 -17.30 -22.35 -0.65
CA GLU A 380 -17.89 -23.22 -1.68
C GLU A 380 -17.03 -23.33 -2.94
N LEU A 381 -16.47 -22.22 -3.41
CA LEU A 381 -15.69 -22.16 -4.66
C LEU A 381 -14.21 -22.55 -4.48
N ILE A 382 -13.70 -22.53 -3.26
CA ILE A 382 -12.32 -22.89 -2.90
C ILE A 382 -12.35 -23.86 -1.71
N PRO A 383 -12.91 -25.08 -1.85
CA PRO A 383 -13.17 -25.97 -0.71
C PRO A 383 -11.90 -26.55 -0.09
N ASP A 384 -10.84 -26.71 -0.88
CA ASP A 384 -9.61 -27.41 -0.46
C ASP A 384 -8.59 -26.51 0.28
N ASP A 385 -8.80 -25.19 0.34
CA ASP A 385 -7.89 -24.27 1.03
C ASP A 385 -8.30 -24.05 2.49
N ALA A 386 -7.90 -25.00 3.34
CA ALA A 386 -8.11 -24.94 4.78
C ALA A 386 -7.45 -23.71 5.46
N HIS A 387 -6.49 -23.02 4.82
CA HIS A 387 -5.91 -21.80 5.37
C HIS A 387 -6.81 -20.59 5.11
N LEU A 388 -7.30 -20.45 3.88
CA LEU A 388 -8.30 -19.46 3.50
C LEU A 388 -9.59 -19.63 4.31
N HIS A 389 -10.02 -20.87 4.58
CA HIS A 389 -11.22 -21.10 5.41
C HIS A 389 -11.02 -20.60 6.84
N ARG A 390 -9.89 -20.93 7.49
CA ARG A 390 -9.52 -20.40 8.82
C ARG A 390 -9.42 -18.87 8.82
N TRP A 391 -8.87 -18.28 7.75
CA TRP A 391 -8.85 -16.82 7.60
C TRP A 391 -10.27 -16.25 7.67
N LEU A 392 -11.22 -16.78 6.88
CA LEU A 392 -12.60 -16.32 6.86
C LEU A 392 -13.32 -16.55 8.19
N ASP A 393 -13.07 -17.67 8.88
CA ASP A 393 -13.66 -17.94 10.21
C ASP A 393 -13.19 -16.93 11.25
N MET A 394 -11.88 -16.66 11.36
CA MET A 394 -11.37 -15.64 12.27
C MET A 394 -11.79 -14.22 11.84
N ALA A 395 -11.92 -13.96 10.53
CA ALA A 395 -12.39 -12.68 10.01
C ALA A 395 -13.90 -12.44 10.24
N ALA A 396 -14.68 -13.50 10.49
CA ALA A 396 -16.07 -13.41 10.94
C ALA A 396 -16.17 -13.31 12.48
N GLU A 397 -15.26 -13.93 13.23
CA GLU A 397 -15.26 -13.91 14.70
C GLU A 397 -14.66 -12.61 15.28
N LYS A 398 -13.55 -12.10 14.70
CA LYS A 398 -12.70 -11.06 15.32
C LYS A 398 -12.83 -9.67 14.70
N ILE A 399 -13.21 -9.56 13.43
CA ILE A 399 -13.15 -8.28 12.71
C ILE A 399 -14.52 -7.59 12.73
N ALA A 400 -14.62 -6.52 13.50
CA ALA A 400 -15.75 -5.59 13.38
C ALA A 400 -15.70 -4.84 12.04
N PHE A 401 -16.86 -4.66 11.40
CA PHE A 401 -16.97 -3.84 10.18
C PHE A 401 -16.84 -2.35 10.50
N GLN A 402 -16.27 -1.60 9.56
CA GLN A 402 -16.05 -0.16 9.63
C GLN A 402 -16.71 0.49 8.41
N GLY A 403 -17.73 1.33 8.64
CA GLY A 403 -18.56 1.89 7.55
C GLY A 403 -19.40 0.80 6.86
N LEU A 404 -19.41 0.79 5.52
CA LEU A 404 -20.02 -0.29 4.73
C LEU A 404 -19.35 -1.65 5.04
N PRO A 405 -20.12 -2.72 5.30
CA PRO A 405 -19.57 -4.06 5.47
C PRO A 405 -18.71 -4.48 4.28
N ALA A 406 -17.51 -4.96 4.61
CA ALA A 406 -16.45 -5.24 3.67
C ALA A 406 -15.62 -6.45 4.12
N ARG A 407 -14.96 -7.11 3.19
CA ARG A 407 -14.07 -8.25 3.46
C ARG A 407 -12.75 -8.12 2.71
N ILE A 408 -11.66 -8.45 3.39
CA ILE A 408 -10.35 -8.75 2.78
C ILE A 408 -10.22 -10.28 2.64
N CYS A 409 -9.78 -10.76 1.48
CA CYS A 409 -9.47 -12.18 1.26
C CYS A 409 -8.40 -12.33 0.17
N TRP A 410 -7.18 -12.72 0.56
CA TRP A 410 -6.05 -12.80 -0.36
C TRP A 410 -6.17 -13.98 -1.34
N VAL A 411 -6.61 -13.69 -2.58
CA VAL A 411 -6.80 -14.69 -3.65
C VAL A 411 -6.05 -14.36 -4.94
N GLY A 412 -5.72 -15.42 -5.69
CA GLY A 412 -4.74 -15.41 -6.77
C GLY A 412 -5.27 -15.26 -8.20
N LEU A 413 -4.33 -15.31 -9.15
CA LEU A 413 -4.64 -15.48 -10.57
C LEU A 413 -5.35 -16.83 -10.77
N GLY A 414 -6.59 -16.76 -11.24
CA GLY A 414 -7.45 -17.93 -11.43
C GLY A 414 -8.69 -17.92 -10.55
N ASP A 415 -8.65 -17.28 -9.38
CA ASP A 415 -9.77 -17.29 -8.44
C ASP A 415 -10.49 -15.95 -8.32
N ARG A 416 -9.79 -14.81 -8.45
CA ARG A 416 -10.42 -13.46 -8.43
C ARG A 416 -11.60 -13.36 -9.41
N HIS A 417 -11.44 -13.82 -10.65
CA HIS A 417 -12.52 -13.80 -11.65
C HIS A 417 -13.66 -14.80 -11.33
N ARG A 418 -13.35 -15.98 -10.78
CA ARG A 418 -14.36 -16.96 -10.34
C ARG A 418 -15.26 -16.38 -9.24
N LEU A 419 -14.64 -15.74 -8.25
CA LEU A 419 -15.36 -15.06 -7.16
C LEU A 419 -16.18 -13.87 -7.69
N GLY A 420 -15.59 -13.02 -8.55
CA GLY A 420 -16.30 -11.87 -9.11
C GLY A 420 -17.54 -12.24 -9.93
N LEU A 421 -17.42 -13.26 -10.79
CA LEU A 421 -18.56 -13.79 -11.56
C LEU A 421 -19.62 -14.41 -10.64
N ALA A 422 -19.22 -15.14 -9.59
CA ALA A 422 -20.14 -15.70 -8.61
C ALA A 422 -20.88 -14.61 -7.82
N PHE A 423 -20.18 -13.59 -7.31
CA PHE A 423 -20.80 -12.47 -6.60
C PHE A 423 -21.75 -11.69 -7.52
N ASN A 424 -21.40 -11.50 -8.80
CA ASN A 424 -22.30 -10.89 -9.79
C ASN A 424 -23.55 -11.76 -10.06
N ALA A 425 -23.42 -13.09 -10.07
CA ALA A 425 -24.56 -14.01 -10.13
C ALA A 425 -25.45 -13.94 -8.86
N MET A 426 -24.87 -13.79 -7.67
CA MET A 426 -25.61 -13.63 -6.41
C MET A 426 -26.34 -12.28 -6.29
N VAL A 427 -25.79 -11.20 -6.87
CA VAL A 427 -26.49 -9.91 -7.03
C VAL A 427 -27.66 -10.06 -8.00
N ARG A 428 -27.45 -10.76 -9.12
CA ARG A 428 -28.48 -11.04 -10.15
C ARG A 428 -29.62 -11.93 -9.65
N SER A 429 -29.36 -12.85 -8.72
CA SER A 429 -30.38 -13.71 -8.11
C SER A 429 -31.13 -13.03 -6.95
N GLY A 430 -30.64 -11.90 -6.44
CA GLY A 430 -31.14 -11.27 -5.21
C GLY A 430 -30.71 -11.99 -3.92
N GLU A 431 -29.74 -12.89 -3.99
CA GLU A 431 -29.11 -13.50 -2.80
C GLU A 431 -28.33 -12.45 -2.00
N LEU A 432 -27.67 -11.52 -2.69
CA LEU A 432 -27.10 -10.29 -2.13
C LEU A 432 -28.05 -9.11 -2.39
N LYS A 433 -28.26 -8.26 -1.38
CA LYS A 433 -29.36 -7.27 -1.39
C LYS A 433 -29.10 -6.05 -2.28
N ALA A 434 -27.85 -5.79 -2.61
CA ALA A 434 -27.43 -4.74 -3.56
C ALA A 434 -26.09 -5.12 -4.23
N PRO A 435 -25.69 -4.41 -5.29
CA PRO A 435 -24.38 -4.59 -5.92
C PRO A 435 -23.18 -4.53 -4.97
N VAL A 436 -22.16 -5.30 -5.33
CA VAL A 436 -20.91 -5.41 -4.58
C VAL A 436 -19.79 -4.70 -5.34
N VAL A 437 -18.98 -3.92 -4.63
CA VAL A 437 -17.74 -3.34 -5.15
C VAL A 437 -16.61 -4.33 -4.91
N ILE A 438 -15.84 -4.66 -5.95
CA ILE A 438 -14.62 -5.47 -5.86
C ILE A 438 -13.41 -4.60 -6.20
N GLY A 439 -12.37 -4.66 -5.38
CA GLY A 439 -11.12 -3.94 -5.61
C GLY A 439 -9.97 -4.55 -4.81
N ARG A 440 -8.94 -3.73 -4.57
CA ARG A 440 -7.74 -4.12 -3.81
C ARG A 440 -6.99 -2.90 -3.29
N ASP A 441 -5.93 -3.15 -2.52
CA ASP A 441 -4.90 -2.14 -2.33
C ASP A 441 -4.10 -1.86 -3.62
N HIS A 442 -3.34 -0.77 -3.64
CA HIS A 442 -2.37 -0.53 -4.72
C HIS A 442 -1.10 -1.36 -4.53
N LEU A 443 -0.83 -1.80 -3.30
CA LEU A 443 0.06 -2.91 -2.98
C LEU A 443 -0.56 -4.20 -3.52
N ASP A 444 -0.09 -4.67 -4.67
CA ASP A 444 -0.37 -6.00 -5.21
C ASP A 444 0.72 -6.38 -6.23
N SER A 445 0.86 -7.68 -6.43
CA SER A 445 1.77 -8.39 -7.31
C SER A 445 2.13 -7.71 -8.65
N GLY A 446 1.19 -6.99 -9.27
CA GLY A 446 1.34 -6.41 -10.62
C GLY A 446 1.18 -4.90 -10.71
N SER A 447 0.98 -4.21 -9.59
CA SER A 447 0.44 -2.83 -9.58
C SER A 447 1.30 -1.81 -8.88
N VAL A 448 2.54 -2.13 -8.50
CA VAL A 448 3.45 -1.22 -7.79
C VAL A 448 4.91 -1.43 -8.19
N ALA A 449 5.65 -0.33 -8.26
CA ALA A 449 7.10 -0.28 -8.14
C ALA A 449 7.44 0.57 -6.90
N SER A 450 8.22 0.00 -5.98
CA SER A 450 8.63 0.60 -4.71
C SER A 450 9.91 -0.11 -4.20
N PRO A 451 11.11 0.41 -4.52
CA PRO A 451 12.40 -0.25 -4.23
C PRO A 451 12.69 -0.51 -2.75
N ASN A 452 12.05 0.22 -1.84
CA ASN A 452 12.24 0.05 -0.39
C ASN A 452 11.10 -0.78 0.25
N ARG A 453 10.30 -1.48 -0.57
CA ARG A 453 9.14 -2.29 -0.13
C ARG A 453 8.78 -3.41 -1.11
N GLU A 454 7.72 -3.28 -1.91
CA GLU A 454 7.18 -4.41 -2.70
C GLU A 454 8.17 -4.97 -3.72
N THR A 455 8.99 -4.09 -4.29
CA THR A 455 9.98 -4.43 -5.32
C THR A 455 11.41 -4.33 -4.81
N GLU A 456 11.62 -4.36 -3.49
CA GLU A 456 12.94 -4.42 -2.85
C GLU A 456 13.66 -5.73 -3.16
N ALA A 457 14.90 -5.65 -3.66
CA ALA A 457 15.73 -6.78 -4.06
C ALA A 457 15.01 -7.73 -5.03
N MET A 458 14.60 -7.23 -6.20
CA MET A 458 14.20 -8.11 -7.30
C MET A 458 15.42 -8.91 -7.76
N ALA A 459 15.22 -10.20 -8.10
CA ALA A 459 16.33 -11.10 -8.42
C ALA A 459 17.11 -10.75 -9.72
N ASP A 460 16.59 -9.82 -10.51
CA ASP A 460 17.19 -9.23 -11.71
C ASP A 460 17.61 -7.76 -11.54
N GLY A 461 17.36 -7.14 -10.38
CA GLY A 461 17.56 -5.72 -10.13
C GLY A 461 16.49 -4.78 -10.73
N SER A 462 15.33 -5.30 -11.13
CA SER A 462 14.21 -4.50 -11.68
C SER A 462 13.43 -3.65 -10.66
N ASP A 463 13.99 -3.45 -9.47
CA ASP A 463 13.39 -2.80 -8.29
C ASP A 463 12.68 -1.48 -8.62
N ALA A 464 13.33 -0.62 -9.42
CA ALA A 464 12.86 0.73 -9.75
C ALA A 464 12.09 0.81 -11.09
N VAL A 465 11.81 -0.31 -11.77
CA VAL A 465 11.12 -0.31 -13.07
C VAL A 465 9.62 -0.02 -12.87
N SER A 466 9.21 1.22 -13.13
CA SER A 466 7.83 1.70 -12.92
C SER A 466 6.91 1.59 -14.14
N ASP A 467 7.33 0.93 -15.22
CA ASP A 467 6.45 0.61 -16.35
C ASP A 467 5.30 -0.32 -15.95
N TRP A 468 5.55 -1.28 -15.06
CA TRP A 468 4.56 -2.28 -14.62
C TRP A 468 3.26 -1.69 -14.02
N PRO A 469 3.30 -0.77 -13.03
CA PRO A 469 2.09 -0.12 -12.53
C PRO A 469 1.38 0.74 -13.59
N LEU A 470 2.11 1.40 -14.49
CA LEU A 470 1.52 2.17 -15.59
C LEU A 470 0.75 1.24 -16.55
N LEU A 471 1.36 0.12 -16.93
CA LEU A 471 0.73 -0.92 -17.76
C LEU A 471 -0.47 -1.58 -17.07
N ASN A 472 -0.41 -1.82 -15.75
CA ASN A 472 -1.54 -2.35 -14.98
C ASN A 472 -2.75 -1.39 -15.00
N ALA A 473 -2.54 -0.08 -14.84
CA ALA A 473 -3.62 0.90 -14.94
C ALA A 473 -4.20 1.00 -16.37
N LEU A 474 -3.34 1.05 -17.39
CA LEU A 474 -3.76 1.08 -18.79
C LEU A 474 -4.55 -0.19 -19.18
N LEU A 475 -4.09 -1.37 -18.75
CA LEU A 475 -4.77 -2.64 -19.03
C LEU A 475 -6.09 -2.77 -18.27
N ASN A 476 -6.18 -2.32 -17.01
CA ASN A 476 -7.45 -2.27 -16.27
C ASN A 476 -8.46 -1.32 -16.92
N THR A 477 -7.99 -0.18 -17.43
CA THR A 477 -8.80 0.79 -18.20
C THR A 477 -9.34 0.16 -19.49
N ALA A 478 -8.48 -0.54 -20.25
CA ALA A 478 -8.87 -1.23 -21.48
C ALA A 478 -9.72 -2.50 -21.25
N SER A 479 -9.61 -3.14 -20.08
CA SER A 479 -10.38 -4.33 -19.72
C SER A 479 -11.80 -3.99 -19.25
N GLY A 480 -12.01 -2.79 -18.69
CA GLY A 480 -13.30 -2.26 -18.25
C GLY A 480 -13.54 -2.29 -16.74
N ALA A 481 -12.53 -1.96 -15.94
CA ALA A 481 -12.74 -1.65 -14.52
C ALA A 481 -13.67 -0.43 -14.37
N THR A 482 -14.45 -0.34 -13.28
CA THR A 482 -15.40 0.78 -13.08
C THR A 482 -14.70 2.08 -12.70
N TRP A 483 -13.60 2.02 -11.92
CA TRP A 483 -12.63 3.10 -11.84
C TRP A 483 -11.19 2.60 -11.74
N VAL A 484 -10.26 3.45 -12.21
CA VAL A 484 -8.81 3.17 -12.23
C VAL A 484 -8.06 4.39 -11.74
N SER A 485 -6.98 4.16 -10.98
CA SER A 485 -6.16 5.20 -10.38
C SER A 485 -4.67 4.97 -10.62
N LEU A 486 -3.93 6.06 -10.84
CA LEU A 486 -2.46 6.09 -10.85
C LEU A 486 -1.97 7.09 -9.79
N HIS A 487 -1.29 6.57 -8.78
CA HIS A 487 -0.79 7.33 -7.64
C HIS A 487 0.74 7.22 -7.54
N HIS A 488 1.33 8.22 -6.91
CA HIS A 488 2.76 8.30 -6.63
C HIS A 488 3.02 8.56 -5.13
N GLY A 489 4.08 7.92 -4.63
CA GLY A 489 4.63 8.06 -3.28
C GLY A 489 3.80 7.45 -2.14
N GLY A 490 2.75 6.68 -2.45
CA GLY A 490 1.91 6.06 -1.43
C GLY A 490 2.67 5.04 -0.60
N GLY A 491 2.54 5.15 0.72
CA GLY A 491 3.12 4.23 1.69
C GLY A 491 4.58 4.51 2.07
N VAL A 492 5.44 4.82 1.10
CA VAL A 492 6.89 5.07 1.32
C VAL A 492 7.31 6.53 1.16
N GLY A 493 6.41 7.42 0.73
CA GLY A 493 6.67 8.86 0.62
C GLY A 493 7.02 9.30 -0.80
N MET A 494 7.04 10.62 -1.02
CA MET A 494 7.33 11.21 -2.34
C MET A 494 8.68 10.74 -2.88
N GLY A 495 8.70 10.28 -4.14
CA GLY A 495 9.90 9.81 -4.84
C GLY A 495 10.12 8.30 -4.77
N PHE A 496 9.53 7.60 -3.80
CA PHE A 496 9.88 6.20 -3.49
C PHE A 496 8.92 5.14 -4.05
N SER A 497 7.74 5.51 -4.60
CA SER A 497 6.84 4.55 -5.24
C SER A 497 5.98 5.12 -6.37
N GLN A 498 5.61 4.27 -7.33
CA GLN A 498 4.56 4.51 -8.32
C GLN A 498 3.64 3.30 -8.37
N HIS A 499 2.32 3.49 -8.32
CA HIS A 499 1.39 2.37 -8.19
C HIS A 499 -0.06 2.65 -8.65
N ALA A 500 -0.73 1.59 -9.09
CA ALA A 500 -2.06 1.61 -9.67
C ALA A 500 -3.10 0.94 -8.78
N GLY A 501 -4.29 1.54 -8.69
CA GLY A 501 -5.48 0.94 -8.09
C GLY A 501 -6.53 0.66 -9.16
N MET A 502 -7.28 -0.41 -8.98
CA MET A 502 -8.43 -0.74 -9.81
C MET A 502 -9.62 -1.13 -8.92
N VAL A 503 -10.82 -0.82 -9.38
CA VAL A 503 -12.07 -1.20 -8.73
C VAL A 503 -13.14 -1.49 -9.79
N ILE A 504 -13.96 -2.52 -9.59
CA ILE A 504 -15.03 -2.95 -10.50
C ILE A 504 -16.30 -3.32 -9.72
N VAL A 505 -17.47 -3.02 -10.29
CA VAL A 505 -18.78 -3.26 -9.67
C VAL A 505 -19.41 -4.54 -10.22
N CYS A 506 -19.89 -5.39 -9.33
CA CYS A 506 -20.80 -6.50 -9.61
C CYS A 506 -22.25 -5.99 -9.50
N ASP A 507 -22.82 -5.51 -10.60
CA ASP A 507 -24.17 -4.92 -10.68
C ASP A 507 -25.29 -5.92 -11.04
N GLY A 508 -24.95 -7.20 -11.22
CA GLY A 508 -25.86 -8.27 -11.64
C GLY A 508 -26.04 -8.38 -13.16
N SER A 509 -25.47 -7.47 -13.96
CA SER A 509 -25.63 -7.49 -15.41
C SER A 509 -24.66 -8.44 -16.11
N GLU A 510 -25.06 -8.96 -17.28
CA GLU A 510 -24.16 -9.66 -18.21
C GLU A 510 -23.04 -8.77 -18.75
N ALA A 511 -23.24 -7.45 -18.72
CA ALA A 511 -22.20 -6.50 -19.08
C ALA A 511 -21.12 -6.45 -17.99
N ALA A 512 -21.49 -6.54 -16.71
CA ALA A 512 -20.53 -6.71 -15.63
C ALA A 512 -19.81 -8.06 -15.72
N ASP A 513 -20.49 -9.19 -16.03
CA ASP A 513 -19.81 -10.49 -16.21
C ASP A 513 -18.63 -10.39 -17.18
N ARG A 514 -18.87 -9.83 -18.37
CA ARG A 514 -17.83 -9.66 -19.41
C ARG A 514 -16.70 -8.72 -19.01
N ARG A 515 -16.95 -7.74 -18.14
CA ARG A 515 -15.91 -6.86 -17.58
C ARG A 515 -15.13 -7.59 -16.48
N LEU A 516 -15.82 -8.24 -15.55
CA LEU A 516 -15.25 -8.99 -14.43
C LEU A 516 -14.32 -10.11 -14.91
N GLU A 517 -14.72 -10.90 -15.91
CA GLU A 517 -13.91 -11.95 -16.52
C GLU A 517 -12.56 -11.40 -17.02
N ARG A 518 -12.58 -10.30 -17.80
CA ARG A 518 -11.36 -9.68 -18.34
C ARG A 518 -10.51 -9.04 -17.24
N VAL A 519 -11.13 -8.22 -16.40
CA VAL A 519 -10.46 -7.36 -15.42
C VAL A 519 -9.83 -8.19 -14.31
N LEU A 520 -10.59 -9.10 -13.70
CA LEU A 520 -10.13 -9.92 -12.58
C LEU A 520 -9.26 -11.12 -13.01
N TRP A 521 -9.10 -11.31 -14.32
CA TRP A 521 -8.02 -12.12 -14.90
C TRP A 521 -6.77 -11.27 -15.15
N ASN A 522 -6.90 -10.17 -15.89
CA ASN A 522 -5.77 -9.36 -16.36
C ASN A 522 -5.00 -8.69 -15.21
N ASP A 523 -5.69 -8.20 -14.19
CA ASP A 523 -5.08 -7.51 -13.05
C ASP A 523 -4.05 -8.38 -12.27
N PRO A 524 -4.41 -9.56 -11.72
CA PRO A 524 -3.41 -10.46 -11.12
C PRO A 524 -2.46 -11.07 -12.16
N ALA A 525 -2.86 -11.15 -13.44
CA ALA A 525 -1.97 -11.62 -14.50
C ALA A 525 -0.81 -10.65 -14.78
N THR A 526 -0.96 -9.32 -14.63
CA THR A 526 0.22 -8.43 -14.73
C THR A 526 1.24 -8.68 -13.62
N GLY A 527 0.79 -9.16 -12.46
CA GLY A 527 1.67 -9.53 -11.35
C GLY A 527 2.42 -10.83 -11.58
N VAL A 528 1.73 -11.85 -12.10
CA VAL A 528 2.36 -13.10 -12.53
C VAL A 528 3.30 -12.86 -13.73
N MET A 529 3.00 -11.90 -14.61
CA MET A 529 3.87 -11.47 -15.71
C MET A 529 5.14 -10.79 -15.21
N ARG A 530 5.00 -9.74 -14.38
CA ARG A 530 6.15 -9.03 -13.78
C ARG A 530 7.11 -9.99 -13.05
N HIS A 531 6.58 -10.87 -12.21
CA HIS A 531 7.38 -11.85 -11.48
C HIS A 531 7.83 -13.05 -12.34
N ALA A 532 7.29 -13.21 -13.56
CA ALA A 532 7.82 -14.16 -14.53
C ALA A 532 9.06 -13.63 -15.25
N ASP A 533 9.06 -12.33 -15.56
CA ASP A 533 10.14 -11.61 -16.23
C ASP A 533 11.38 -11.52 -15.31
N ALA A 534 11.19 -11.00 -14.09
CA ALA A 534 12.20 -10.93 -13.02
C ALA A 534 12.67 -12.30 -12.43
N ALA A 535 12.32 -13.39 -13.12
CA ALA A 535 12.77 -14.77 -12.95
C ALA A 535 12.52 -15.51 -11.62
N THR A 536 12.45 -14.85 -10.45
CA THR A 536 12.57 -15.52 -9.15
C THR A 536 11.74 -14.88 -8.02
N PRO A 537 11.06 -15.67 -7.14
CA PRO A 537 10.77 -17.10 -7.28
C PRO A 537 9.79 -17.31 -8.44
N SER A 538 10.17 -18.17 -9.38
CA SER A 538 9.44 -18.37 -10.64
C SER A 538 7.97 -18.77 -10.42
N PRO A 539 6.96 -17.97 -10.87
CA PRO A 539 5.57 -18.41 -10.93
C PRO A 539 5.38 -19.83 -11.47
N PRO A 540 4.45 -20.63 -10.89
CA PRO A 540 4.16 -21.98 -11.34
C PRO A 540 3.89 -22.06 -12.85
N THR A 541 4.56 -22.99 -13.54
CA THR A 541 4.52 -23.13 -15.00
C THR A 541 3.09 -23.30 -15.55
N ALA A 542 2.18 -23.90 -14.78
CA ALA A 542 0.77 -24.03 -15.14
C ALA A 542 0.03 -22.67 -15.19
N LEU A 543 0.29 -21.76 -14.23
CA LEU A 543 -0.30 -20.42 -14.22
C LEU A 543 0.21 -19.58 -15.39
N ARG A 544 1.53 -19.59 -15.65
CA ARG A 544 2.13 -18.92 -16.81
C ARG A 544 1.50 -19.38 -18.12
N LYS A 545 1.36 -20.69 -18.33
CA LYS A 545 0.73 -21.26 -19.53
C LYS A 545 -0.75 -20.86 -19.66
N LYS A 546 -1.52 -20.88 -18.57
CA LYS A 546 -2.93 -20.46 -18.58
C LYS A 546 -3.09 -18.98 -18.98
N ALA A 547 -2.22 -18.10 -18.51
CA ALA A 547 -2.26 -16.67 -18.82
C ALA A 547 -1.43 -16.25 -20.05
N TRP A 548 -0.96 -17.20 -20.86
CA TRP A 548 -0.13 -16.96 -22.06
C TRP A 548 1.20 -16.21 -21.79
N ILE A 549 1.64 -16.19 -20.53
CA ILE A 549 2.85 -15.52 -20.06
C ILE A 549 4.07 -16.35 -20.48
N CYS A 550 4.58 -16.02 -21.67
CA CYS A 550 5.88 -16.47 -22.13
C CYS A 550 6.99 -15.71 -21.37
N ARG A 551 8.19 -16.30 -21.23
CA ARG A 551 9.38 -15.45 -21.06
C ARG A 551 9.57 -14.63 -22.33
N ALA A 552 10.09 -13.41 -22.19
CA ALA A 552 10.21 -12.41 -23.26
C ALA A 552 10.54 -13.03 -24.63
N PHE A 553 9.69 -12.75 -25.63
CA PHE A 553 9.65 -13.39 -26.96
C PHE A 553 11.05 -13.76 -27.48
N SER A 554 11.40 -15.04 -27.34
CA SER A 554 12.73 -15.50 -27.76
C SER A 554 12.81 -15.51 -29.30
N ALA A 555 14.03 -15.35 -29.83
CA ALA A 555 14.26 -15.50 -31.27
C ALA A 555 14.03 -16.94 -31.80
N GLU A 556 13.68 -17.89 -30.92
CA GLU A 556 13.27 -19.24 -31.30
C GLU A 556 11.74 -19.37 -31.43
N ASP A 557 10.96 -18.66 -30.59
CA ASP A 557 9.49 -18.63 -30.64
C ASP A 557 8.94 -17.82 -31.83
N SER A 558 9.73 -16.88 -32.37
CA SER A 558 9.38 -16.08 -33.55
C SER A 558 9.51 -16.84 -34.89
N ARG A 559 9.78 -18.16 -34.87
CA ARG A 559 9.61 -19.02 -36.04
C ARG A 559 8.11 -19.18 -36.33
N PRO A 560 7.58 -18.67 -37.46
CA PRO A 560 6.17 -18.87 -37.77
C PRO A 560 5.87 -20.36 -37.88
N GLN A 561 4.75 -20.80 -37.30
CA GLN A 561 4.24 -22.15 -37.51
C GLN A 561 3.79 -22.28 -38.97
N LEU A 562 4.74 -22.64 -39.83
CA LEU A 562 4.49 -22.96 -41.24
C LEU A 562 3.41 -24.04 -41.30
N PHE A 563 2.21 -23.63 -41.74
CA PHE A 563 1.08 -24.51 -42.02
C PHE A 563 1.59 -25.74 -42.77
N ARG A 564 1.59 -26.90 -42.10
CA ARG A 564 1.99 -28.18 -42.71
C ARG A 564 0.96 -28.54 -43.77
N ARG A 565 1.19 -28.08 -45.01
CA ARG A 565 0.44 -28.50 -46.19
C ARG A 565 0.33 -30.04 -46.18
N PRO A 566 -0.87 -30.61 -46.35
CA PRO A 566 -1.03 -32.06 -46.42
C PRO A 566 -0.10 -32.64 -47.49
N ARG A 567 0.80 -33.56 -47.09
CA ARG A 567 1.62 -34.28 -48.06
C ARG A 567 0.71 -35.20 -48.87
N ALA A 568 0.51 -34.86 -50.15
CA ALA A 568 -0.24 -35.69 -51.07
C ALA A 568 0.34 -37.12 -51.11
N ARG A 569 -0.48 -38.12 -50.77
CA ARG A 569 -0.13 -39.53 -50.96
C ARG A 569 -0.08 -39.81 -52.46
N ARG A 570 1.11 -39.80 -53.06
CA ARG A 570 1.33 -40.45 -54.36
C ARG A 570 1.12 -41.95 -54.19
N THR A 571 0.13 -42.49 -54.87
CA THR A 571 -0.07 -43.94 -55.02
C THR A 571 1.07 -44.54 -55.85
N ARG A 572 1.55 -45.71 -55.44
CA ARG A 572 2.22 -46.69 -56.28
C ARG A 572 1.69 -48.07 -55.89
N SER A 573 1.59 -48.96 -56.88
CA SER A 573 0.74 -50.15 -56.81
C SER A 573 1.48 -51.44 -57.15
N ALA A 574 1.04 -52.51 -56.51
CA ALA A 574 1.13 -53.92 -56.94
C ALA A 574 2.48 -54.66 -56.84
N CYS A 575 2.34 -55.99 -56.70
CA CYS A 575 3.33 -57.07 -56.57
C CYS A 575 4.26 -57.03 -55.33
N GLY A 576 4.43 -58.13 -54.58
CA GLY A 576 3.76 -59.44 -54.71
C GLY A 576 4.19 -60.51 -53.68
N THR A 577 3.58 -61.70 -53.79
CA THR A 577 3.96 -63.01 -53.21
C THR A 577 4.17 -63.19 -51.69
N ARG A 578 3.17 -63.85 -51.07
CA ARG A 578 3.22 -64.99 -50.10
C ARG A 578 4.45 -65.17 -49.19
N THR A 579 4.23 -65.31 -47.87
CA THR A 579 4.12 -66.61 -47.13
C THR A 579 3.67 -66.43 -45.67
N SER A 580 2.97 -67.41 -45.09
CA SER A 580 2.62 -67.51 -43.65
C SER A 580 3.54 -68.51 -42.92
N PRO A 581 3.64 -68.51 -41.56
CA PRO A 581 2.70 -69.21 -40.65
C PRO A 581 2.10 -68.25 -39.57
N VAL A 582 0.89 -68.39 -38.98
CA VAL A 582 0.11 -69.48 -38.31
C VAL A 582 0.27 -69.48 -36.77
N VAL A 583 -0.86 -69.70 -36.04
CA VAL A 583 -1.10 -69.55 -34.57
C VAL A 583 -1.11 -68.07 -34.10
N GLY A 584 -2.03 -67.54 -33.26
CA GLY A 584 -3.26 -68.04 -32.60
C GLY A 584 -3.43 -67.34 -31.22
N ALA A 585 -4.60 -67.10 -30.61
CA ALA A 585 -6.02 -67.19 -31.01
C ALA A 585 -6.91 -66.40 -30.00
N ALA A 586 -8.22 -66.20 -30.29
CA ALA A 586 -9.29 -65.70 -29.38
C ALA A 586 -9.19 -64.23 -28.85
N SER A 587 -10.29 -63.50 -28.55
CA SER A 587 -11.74 -63.69 -28.83
C SER A 587 -12.57 -62.42 -28.56
N ALA A 588 -13.65 -62.22 -29.35
CA ALA A 588 -14.92 -61.54 -29.00
C ALA A 588 -14.93 -60.03 -28.61
N ALA A 589 -16.02 -59.26 -28.82
CA ALA A 589 -17.16 -59.38 -29.76
C ALA A 589 -17.96 -58.05 -29.87
N GLY A 590 -18.57 -57.81 -31.04
CA GLY A 590 -19.69 -56.90 -31.32
C GLY A 590 -19.45 -55.38 -31.21
N ASP A 591 -20.36 -54.48 -31.63
CA ASP A 591 -21.53 -54.48 -32.56
C ASP A 591 -22.12 -53.04 -32.49
N ASP A 592 -22.88 -52.43 -33.42
CA ASP A 592 -23.03 -52.53 -34.89
C ASP A 592 -23.77 -51.24 -35.36
N TYR A 593 -23.67 -50.85 -36.65
CA TYR A 593 -24.55 -49.86 -37.36
C TYR A 593 -24.63 -48.38 -36.85
N ARG A 594 -25.16 -47.37 -37.56
CA ARG A 594 -25.51 -47.17 -39.01
C ARG A 594 -25.39 -45.68 -39.41
N LEU A 595 -25.06 -45.43 -40.68
CA LEU A 595 -25.35 -44.20 -41.45
C LEU A 595 -26.67 -44.40 -42.25
N PRO A 596 -27.41 -43.38 -42.77
CA PRO A 596 -27.00 -42.61 -43.97
C PRO A 596 -27.64 -41.20 -44.24
N ALA A 597 -27.28 -40.63 -45.40
CA ALA A 597 -28.00 -39.65 -46.27
C ALA A 597 -28.29 -38.22 -45.71
N ILE A 598 -27.86 -37.09 -46.31
CA ILE A 598 -27.91 -36.56 -47.72
C ILE A 598 -29.22 -35.82 -48.05
N GLY A 599 -29.09 -34.53 -48.43
CA GLY A 599 -30.12 -33.69 -49.08
C GLY A 599 -29.47 -32.56 -49.91
N ARG A 600 -30.13 -32.06 -50.96
CA ARG A 600 -29.62 -31.05 -51.92
C ARG A 600 -30.67 -29.99 -52.31
N SER A 601 -30.25 -28.73 -52.37
CA SER A 601 -30.69 -27.66 -53.30
C SER A 601 -29.71 -26.47 -53.14
N GLN A 602 -29.13 -25.75 -54.11
CA GLN A 602 -29.38 -25.34 -55.51
C GLN A 602 -30.35 -24.16 -55.73
N LEU A 603 -29.78 -23.02 -56.15
CA LEU A 603 -30.16 -21.95 -57.12
C LEU A 603 -28.96 -20.93 -57.09
N HIS A 604 -28.29 -20.56 -58.19
CA HIS A 604 -28.65 -19.63 -59.30
C HIS A 604 -28.96 -18.19 -58.82
N ASP A 605 -28.42 -17.09 -59.36
CA ASP A 605 -27.45 -16.78 -60.46
C ASP A 605 -26.67 -15.49 -60.07
N GLY A 606 -25.68 -14.90 -60.79
CA GLY A 606 -25.09 -15.16 -62.11
C GLY A 606 -23.81 -14.30 -62.32
N LEU A 607 -23.21 -14.31 -63.52
CA LEU A 607 -21.88 -13.73 -63.79
C LEU A 607 -21.87 -12.25 -64.18
N LEU A 608 -20.75 -11.57 -63.89
CA LEU A 608 -20.02 -10.79 -64.91
C LEU A 608 -18.52 -10.72 -64.57
N ALA A 609 -17.66 -10.63 -65.58
CA ALA A 609 -16.20 -10.70 -65.43
C ALA A 609 -15.48 -9.55 -66.16
N GLY A 610 -14.45 -8.99 -65.53
CA GLY A 610 -13.53 -8.02 -66.14
C GLY A 610 -12.08 -8.45 -65.96
N ARG A 611 -11.28 -8.45 -67.04
CA ARG A 611 -9.87 -8.86 -67.03
C ARG A 611 -8.90 -7.70 -67.23
N CYS A 612 -8.01 -7.55 -66.26
CA CYS A 612 -6.54 -7.48 -66.40
C CYS A 612 -5.91 -6.49 -67.41
N SER A 613 -5.30 -5.42 -66.86
CA SER A 613 -4.01 -4.83 -67.26
C SER A 613 -3.55 -3.89 -66.13
N SER A 614 -2.31 -3.80 -65.68
CA SER A 614 -1.01 -4.40 -66.04
C SER A 614 -0.31 -4.90 -64.74
N GLY A 615 0.86 -5.54 -64.72
CA GLY A 615 1.73 -5.98 -65.82
C GLY A 615 3.20 -5.52 -65.69
N GLN A 616 3.87 -5.84 -64.57
CA GLN A 616 5.35 -5.89 -64.51
C GLN A 616 5.84 -6.83 -63.39
N GLN A 617 7.05 -7.37 -63.54
CA GLN A 617 7.66 -8.36 -62.65
C GLN A 617 8.61 -7.73 -61.62
N CYS A 618 8.90 -8.47 -60.54
CA CYS A 618 9.86 -8.05 -59.53
C CYS A 618 11.28 -7.92 -60.08
N VAL A 619 11.91 -6.77 -59.83
CA VAL A 619 13.38 -6.60 -59.89
C VAL A 619 13.84 -5.99 -58.57
N VAL A 620 14.29 -6.83 -57.65
CA VAL A 620 15.09 -6.43 -56.48
C VAL A 620 16.48 -7.03 -56.69
N ILE A 621 17.47 -6.18 -56.89
CA ILE A 621 18.83 -6.60 -57.22
C ILE A 621 19.60 -6.92 -55.93
N GLU A 622 19.57 -8.18 -55.50
CA GLU A 622 20.58 -8.71 -54.55
C GLU A 622 21.94 -8.81 -55.27
N HIS A 623 22.79 -7.79 -55.14
CA HIS A 623 24.20 -7.91 -55.53
C HIS A 623 25.07 -8.28 -54.32
N ARG A 624 25.44 -9.56 -54.23
CA ARG A 624 26.43 -10.07 -53.27
C ARG A 624 27.83 -10.13 -53.90
N CYS A 625 28.83 -9.50 -53.29
CA CYS A 625 30.28 -9.85 -53.30
C CYS A 625 31.10 -8.72 -52.61
N ARG A 626 32.27 -8.94 -51.98
CA ARG A 626 32.90 -10.17 -51.41
C ARG A 626 34.06 -9.79 -50.45
N THR A 627 34.16 -10.48 -49.32
CA THR A 627 35.38 -10.86 -48.53
C THR A 627 36.65 -9.96 -48.44
N ALA A 628 36.95 -9.51 -47.20
CA ALA A 628 38.23 -9.69 -46.45
C ALA A 628 37.92 -9.38 -44.96
N CYS A 629 38.17 -10.19 -43.91
CA CYS A 629 39.39 -10.86 -43.41
C CYS A 629 40.41 -9.84 -42.83
N TRP A 630 40.66 -9.78 -41.51
CA TRP A 630 41.43 -10.78 -40.71
C TRP A 630 41.09 -10.83 -39.20
N VAL A 631 41.26 -12.02 -38.59
CA VAL A 631 41.71 -12.39 -37.20
C VAL A 631 41.24 -11.57 -35.95
N GLY A 632 40.79 -12.19 -34.84
CA GLY A 632 40.56 -13.62 -34.56
C GLY A 632 40.21 -13.98 -33.09
N ARG A 633 39.77 -15.25 -32.91
CA ARG A 633 39.48 -16.08 -31.69
C ARG A 633 39.72 -15.48 -30.29
N CYS A 634 38.75 -15.45 -29.36
CA CYS A 634 37.94 -16.51 -28.71
C CYS A 634 38.66 -17.30 -27.60
N ASP A 635 38.01 -17.46 -26.43
CA ASP A 635 37.71 -18.83 -25.94
C ASP A 635 36.60 -18.94 -24.87
N ARG A 636 35.87 -20.07 -24.89
CA ARG A 636 34.99 -20.58 -23.80
C ARG A 636 34.50 -22.01 -24.15
N LEU A 637 34.38 -22.85 -23.10
CA LEU A 637 33.65 -24.14 -22.99
C LEU A 637 34.34 -25.48 -23.37
N ARG A 638 34.31 -26.40 -22.37
CA ARG A 638 34.27 -27.89 -22.41
C ARG A 638 35.61 -28.65 -22.59
N ARG A 639 35.83 -29.83 -21.97
CA ARG A 639 35.17 -30.52 -20.83
C ARG A 639 36.01 -31.75 -20.37
N ALA A 640 35.91 -32.08 -19.08
CA ALA A 640 36.03 -33.44 -18.52
C ALA A 640 37.38 -34.18 -18.65
N ILE A 641 37.41 -35.39 -18.07
CA ILE A 641 38.57 -36.28 -17.82
C ILE A 641 39.53 -35.71 -16.76
N GLY A 642 39.95 -36.57 -15.82
CA GLY A 642 40.99 -36.27 -14.84
C GLY A 642 41.67 -37.55 -14.37
N VAL A 643 42.86 -37.42 -13.79
CA VAL A 643 43.61 -38.44 -13.05
C VAL A 643 44.54 -37.72 -12.05
N ARG A 644 44.97 -38.42 -11.00
CA ARG A 644 45.83 -37.91 -9.91
C ARG A 644 47.31 -37.83 -10.33
N LEU A 645 48.13 -37.06 -9.61
CA LEU A 645 49.23 -37.58 -8.75
C LEU A 645 50.05 -36.46 -8.04
N ASP A 646 50.16 -36.60 -6.72
CA ASP A 646 51.21 -36.27 -5.72
C ASP A 646 52.33 -35.24 -6.06
N ILE A 647 52.59 -34.15 -5.29
CA ILE A 647 53.16 -34.08 -3.91
C ILE A 647 54.58 -34.72 -3.84
N PRO A 648 55.68 -34.13 -3.25
CA PRO A 648 55.76 -33.02 -2.26
C PRO A 648 56.96 -31.98 -2.37
N LEU A 649 57.01 -31.05 -1.39
CA LEU A 649 58.20 -30.48 -0.67
C LEU A 649 58.66 -29.00 -0.86
N ARG A 650 58.43 -28.20 0.22
CA ARG A 650 59.38 -27.27 0.92
C ARG A 650 59.81 -25.97 0.19
N ARG A 651 60.06 -24.83 0.87
CA ARG A 651 60.01 -24.43 2.30
C ARG A 651 59.94 -22.89 2.48
N ARG A 652 59.76 -22.45 3.74
CA ARG A 652 59.68 -21.06 4.28
C ARG A 652 58.32 -20.38 3.99
N ARG A 653 57.44 -20.14 4.97
CA ARG A 653 57.50 -19.36 6.24
C ARG A 653 57.68 -17.84 6.04
N GLN A 654 56.56 -17.14 5.99
CA GLN A 654 56.25 -15.98 6.85
C GLN A 654 54.77 -16.11 7.28
N ARG A 655 54.36 -15.43 8.36
CA ARG A 655 53.04 -15.63 8.98
C ARG A 655 52.54 -14.35 9.66
N THR A 656 51.39 -13.84 9.20
CA THR A 656 50.43 -13.02 10.00
C THR A 656 50.93 -11.63 10.50
N PRO A 657 50.05 -10.70 10.96
CA PRO A 657 48.63 -10.88 11.34
C PRO A 657 47.59 -9.99 10.64
N ALA A 658 46.38 -10.54 10.53
CA ALA A 658 45.16 -9.75 10.58
C ALA A 658 44.79 -9.55 12.07
N HIS A 659 44.72 -8.29 12.52
CA HIS A 659 44.09 -7.87 13.78
C HIS A 659 43.97 -6.33 13.80
N ARG A 660 42.87 -5.80 13.25
CA ARG A 660 42.49 -4.36 13.32
C ARG A 660 40.97 -4.16 13.19
N LEU A 661 40.22 -4.57 14.22
CA LEU A 661 38.99 -3.92 14.72
C LEU A 661 38.47 -4.75 15.91
N LEU A 662 38.79 -4.33 17.14
CA LEU A 662 38.16 -4.78 18.41
C LEU A 662 38.83 -4.12 19.65
N GLU A 663 38.93 -2.78 19.67
CA GLU A 663 39.38 -2.03 20.86
C GLU A 663 38.57 -0.74 21.09
N SER A 664 37.31 -0.91 21.48
CA SER A 664 36.57 0.04 22.32
C SER A 664 35.43 -0.71 23.03
N ILE A 665 34.97 -0.18 24.18
CA ILE A 665 33.91 -0.74 25.05
C ILE A 665 34.26 -2.08 25.71
N LEU A 666 34.76 -2.02 26.95
CA LEU A 666 34.28 -2.82 28.11
C LEU A 666 34.95 -2.34 29.41
N SER A 667 34.38 -2.70 30.57
CA SER A 667 34.65 -2.04 31.86
C SER A 667 35.99 -2.42 32.52
N PRO A 668 36.51 -1.60 33.47
CA PRO A 668 37.69 -1.94 34.26
C PRO A 668 37.50 -3.16 35.20
N VAL A 669 36.27 -3.47 35.61
CA VAL A 669 35.99 -4.45 36.68
C VAL A 669 36.19 -5.90 36.20
N ASP A 670 35.91 -6.17 34.92
CA ASP A 670 35.93 -7.52 34.36
C ASP A 670 37.34 -8.05 34.09
N ARG A 671 38.33 -7.14 33.95
CA ARG A 671 39.74 -7.50 33.70
C ARG A 671 40.37 -8.31 34.84
N GLN A 672 39.85 -8.21 36.07
CA GLN A 672 40.46 -8.84 37.25
C GLN A 672 39.90 -10.25 37.57
N ARG A 673 38.87 -10.72 36.87
CA ARG A 673 38.28 -12.06 37.07
C ARG A 673 38.67 -13.10 36.01
N LEU A 674 39.25 -12.69 34.89
CA LEU A 674 39.67 -13.63 33.83
C LEU A 674 41.02 -14.33 34.11
N PHE A 675 41.83 -13.77 35.02
CA PHE A 675 43.23 -14.18 35.25
C PHE A 675 43.43 -15.30 36.29
N GLN A 676 42.47 -16.22 36.46
CA GLN A 676 42.62 -17.29 37.47
C GLN A 676 41.88 -18.62 37.20
N ARG A 677 41.73 -19.08 35.93
CA ARG A 677 41.13 -20.42 35.70
C ARG A 677 41.55 -21.27 34.48
N VAL A 678 42.77 -21.16 33.97
CA VAL A 678 43.33 -22.17 33.02
C VAL A 678 44.76 -22.57 33.40
N GLU A 679 44.89 -23.43 34.42
CA GLU A 679 46.05 -24.32 34.52
C GLU A 679 45.75 -25.53 35.43
N ARG A 680 45.61 -26.72 34.83
CA ARG A 680 45.74 -28.03 35.47
C ARG A 680 46.21 -29.05 34.44
N VAL A 681 46.94 -30.06 34.93
CA VAL A 681 47.47 -31.21 34.19
C VAL A 681 48.64 -30.90 33.23
N THR A 682 49.82 -30.68 33.80
CA THR A 682 50.92 -31.64 33.57
C THR A 682 51.80 -31.79 34.82
N GLN A 683 52.56 -32.86 34.90
CA GLN A 683 53.07 -33.47 36.13
C GLN A 683 54.29 -32.76 36.77
N GLY A 684 54.35 -32.81 38.10
CA GLY A 684 55.59 -33.18 38.83
C GLY A 684 56.45 -32.07 39.43
N GLY A 685 56.43 -31.92 40.77
CA GLY A 685 57.41 -31.08 41.48
C GLY A 685 57.14 -30.93 42.99
N ARG A 686 58.16 -31.24 43.80
CA ARG A 686 58.26 -30.89 45.25
C ARG A 686 58.59 -29.37 45.36
N THR A 687 58.40 -28.61 46.45
CA THR A 687 58.28 -28.94 47.89
C THR A 687 57.63 -27.77 48.70
N ARG A 688 57.55 -27.91 50.03
CA ARG A 688 57.30 -26.92 51.12
C ARG A 688 58.03 -25.56 50.90
N THR A 689 57.65 -24.40 51.51
CA THR A 689 57.40 -24.11 52.95
C THR A 689 56.40 -22.95 53.25
N GLN A 690 56.24 -22.61 54.54
CA GLN A 690 55.23 -21.70 55.15
C GLN A 690 55.59 -20.18 55.15
N PRO A 691 54.63 -19.28 55.51
CA PRO A 691 54.78 -17.82 55.55
C PRO A 691 54.97 -17.23 56.97
N HIS A 692 55.29 -15.93 57.09
CA HIS A 692 55.09 -15.12 58.31
C HIS A 692 54.94 -13.60 58.01
N GLU A 693 54.06 -12.93 58.78
CA GLU A 693 54.15 -11.58 59.41
C GLU A 693 54.48 -10.29 58.59
N VAL A 694 54.23 -9.04 59.03
CA VAL A 694 53.23 -8.32 59.88
C VAL A 694 53.88 -6.99 60.35
N GLY A 695 53.12 -5.89 60.33
CA GLY A 695 53.51 -4.59 60.91
C GLY A 695 54.42 -3.69 60.06
N CYS A 696 54.58 -2.39 60.35
CA CYS A 696 53.69 -1.45 61.06
C CYS A 696 54.17 0.02 60.89
N GLU A 697 53.25 0.97 61.10
CA GLU A 697 53.47 2.29 61.75
C GLU A 697 54.15 3.53 61.10
N HIS A 698 53.57 4.70 61.48
CA HIS A 698 54.09 6.08 61.68
C HIS A 698 54.80 6.88 60.53
N ALA A 699 54.78 8.23 60.45
CA ALA A 699 53.82 9.29 60.84
C ALA A 699 54.30 10.72 60.41
N PHE A 700 53.53 11.77 60.77
CA PHE A 700 53.82 13.24 60.69
C PHE A 700 53.73 13.89 59.28
N ALA A 701 52.85 14.88 59.00
CA ALA A 701 52.68 16.28 59.50
C ALA A 701 53.45 17.31 58.62
N ARG A 702 53.11 18.60 58.40
CA ARG A 702 52.06 19.63 58.73
C ARG A 702 52.22 20.73 57.62
N ARG A 703 51.37 21.72 57.29
CA ARG A 703 50.15 22.48 57.75
C ARG A 703 49.42 22.97 56.46
N GLY A 704 48.38 23.82 56.39
CA GLY A 704 47.59 24.62 57.34
C GLY A 704 46.37 25.28 56.64
N LEU A 705 45.48 25.96 57.40
CA LEU A 705 44.11 26.40 57.01
C LEU A 705 43.88 27.92 57.32
N PRO A 706 42.65 28.47 57.53
CA PRO A 706 41.64 28.93 56.54
C PRO A 706 41.10 30.38 56.88
N ARG A 707 39.95 30.82 56.31
CA ARG A 707 38.88 31.76 56.85
C ARG A 707 38.17 32.57 55.74
N ARG A 708 36.94 33.14 55.85
CA ARG A 708 35.72 32.92 56.69
C ARG A 708 34.49 33.62 56.05
N GLN A 709 33.29 33.47 56.65
CA GLN A 709 31.99 34.08 56.25
C GLN A 709 31.82 35.56 56.66
N VAL A 710 30.87 36.28 56.02
CA VAL A 710 30.02 37.36 56.60
C VAL A 710 28.62 37.31 55.94
N VAL A 711 27.57 37.80 56.64
CA VAL A 711 26.17 37.94 56.18
C VAL A 711 25.70 39.38 56.41
N THR A 712 24.91 39.97 55.49
CA THR A 712 24.08 41.17 55.77
C THR A 712 22.91 41.32 54.77
N GLN A 713 22.06 42.35 54.93
CA GLN A 713 20.65 42.39 54.52
C GLN A 713 20.20 43.83 54.15
N PHE A 714 18.98 43.97 53.59
CA PHE A 714 18.11 45.19 53.49
C PHE A 714 18.12 46.14 52.24
N MET A 715 16.89 46.29 51.69
CA MET A 715 16.17 47.50 51.22
C MET A 715 16.50 48.37 49.98
N GLN A 716 15.58 48.28 48.99
CA GLN A 716 14.68 49.34 48.46
C GLN A 716 15.05 50.41 47.40
N HIS A 717 14.08 50.55 46.48
CA HIS A 717 13.55 51.74 45.75
C HIS A 717 14.27 52.41 44.54
N ASP A 718 13.60 52.26 43.38
CA ASP A 718 13.15 53.29 42.42
C ASP A 718 14.05 54.42 41.90
N ARG A 719 14.03 54.59 40.57
CA ARG A 719 13.33 55.74 39.92
C ARG A 719 13.13 55.57 38.40
N ARG A 720 12.04 56.17 37.87
CA ARG A 720 11.73 56.35 36.42
C ARG A 720 12.05 57.78 35.96
N PRO A 721 12.20 58.02 34.65
CA PRO A 721 11.21 58.77 33.82
C PRO A 721 10.74 57.93 32.59
N VAL A 722 9.95 58.34 31.57
CA VAL A 722 8.78 59.26 31.35
C VAL A 722 8.17 58.81 29.98
N HIS A 723 6.86 58.52 29.81
CA HIS A 723 5.69 59.41 29.55
C HIS A 723 5.77 60.23 28.23
N ARG A 724 4.73 60.43 27.37
CA ARG A 724 3.23 60.32 27.40
C ARG A 724 2.72 59.80 26.02
N GLY A 725 1.43 59.56 25.71
CA GLY A 725 0.13 59.67 26.40
C GLY A 725 -0.99 58.98 25.56
N ARG A 726 -2.07 58.41 26.15
CA ARG A 726 -3.42 59.00 26.44
C ARG A 726 -4.29 59.28 25.20
N ALA A 727 -5.63 59.07 25.19
CA ALA A 727 -6.60 58.66 26.23
C ALA A 727 -7.60 57.60 25.67
N GLY A 728 -8.28 56.75 26.45
CA GLY A 728 -9.56 56.99 27.16
C GLY A 728 -10.59 55.95 26.67
N THR A 729 -11.58 55.41 27.39
CA THR A 729 -12.20 55.76 28.69
C THR A 729 -12.45 54.45 29.52
N ARG A 730 -13.33 54.44 30.53
CA ARG A 730 -13.32 53.55 31.73
C ARG A 730 -14.79 53.18 32.09
N ILE A 731 -15.17 51.99 32.59
CA ILE A 731 -15.43 51.66 34.03
C ILE A 731 -16.17 50.30 34.19
N MET A 732 -15.77 49.46 35.18
CA MET A 732 -16.52 48.38 35.88
C MET A 732 -17.17 47.19 35.09
N LEU A 733 -17.47 46.01 35.65
CA LEU A 733 -17.44 45.46 37.03
C LEU A 733 -17.08 43.94 37.05
N ARG A 734 -16.83 43.44 38.27
CA ARG A 734 -16.83 42.06 38.84
C ARG A 734 -17.88 41.08 38.25
N ILE A 735 -17.84 39.74 38.42
CA ILE A 735 -17.56 38.89 39.62
C ILE A 735 -16.79 37.58 39.26
N GLN A 736 -16.26 36.89 40.29
CA GLN A 736 -15.41 35.69 40.23
C GLN A 736 -16.12 34.36 39.93
N GLN A 737 -15.33 33.36 39.54
CA GLN A 737 -15.64 31.92 39.64
C GLN A 737 -15.72 31.47 41.11
N HIS A 738 -16.45 30.38 41.38
CA HIS A 738 -15.94 29.23 42.15
C HIS A 738 -16.83 27.99 41.94
N GLY A 739 -16.20 26.81 41.99
CA GLY A 739 -16.87 25.51 42.05
C GLY A 739 -16.06 24.59 42.95
N ALA A 740 -16.74 23.87 43.85
CA ALA A 740 -16.13 22.98 44.83
C ALA A 740 -17.07 21.80 45.14
N SER A 741 -16.51 20.70 45.63
CA SER A 741 -17.15 19.37 45.67
C SER A 741 -17.95 19.09 46.95
N ALA A 742 -18.87 18.11 46.88
CA ALA A 742 -18.90 16.88 47.71
C ALA A 742 -20.30 16.42 48.19
N HIS A 743 -20.63 15.17 47.82
CA HIS A 743 -21.32 14.10 48.59
C HIS A 743 -22.67 14.27 49.33
N LEU A 744 -23.30 13.09 49.52
CA LEU A 744 -24.53 12.76 50.27
C LEU A 744 -25.86 13.21 49.62
N GLY A 745 -26.93 12.40 49.61
CA GLY A 745 -27.01 10.97 49.94
C GLY A 745 -28.44 10.44 50.14
N LEU A 746 -28.67 9.17 49.79
CA LEU A 746 -29.86 8.33 50.09
C LEU A 746 -31.22 8.74 49.47
N GLY A 747 -32.05 7.72 49.18
CA GLY A 747 -33.41 7.87 48.65
C GLY A 747 -33.71 6.93 47.47
N GLY A 748 -34.04 5.67 47.75
CA GLY A 748 -34.37 4.68 46.70
C GLY A 748 -35.79 4.16 46.82
N VAL A 749 -36.33 3.66 45.69
CA VAL A 749 -37.35 2.59 45.60
C VAL A 749 -37.41 2.12 44.13
N ARG A 750 -37.66 0.83 43.91
CA ARG A 750 -38.01 0.26 42.58
C ARG A 750 -39.53 0.13 42.50
N LEU A 751 -40.13 0.32 41.32
CA LEU A 751 -40.81 -0.77 40.58
C LEU A 751 -41.37 -0.34 39.21
N ARG A 752 -41.96 -1.30 38.49
CA ARG A 752 -42.29 -1.33 37.05
C ARG A 752 -43.74 -0.87 36.73
N PRO A 753 -44.16 -0.81 35.44
CA PRO A 753 -45.30 0.00 34.98
C PRO A 753 -46.62 -0.81 34.83
N PRO A 754 -47.64 -0.21 34.19
CA PRO A 754 -48.32 -0.80 33.03
C PRO A 754 -48.17 0.08 31.76
N ASP A 755 -48.29 -0.36 30.50
CA ASP A 755 -49.12 -1.38 29.83
C ASP A 755 -50.57 -0.99 29.46
N GLU A 756 -51.02 -1.55 28.33
CA GLU A 756 -52.37 -1.51 27.71
C GLU A 756 -52.92 -0.16 27.17
N SER A 757 -54.00 -0.14 26.38
CA SER A 757 -54.29 -0.89 25.12
C SER A 757 -55.46 -0.22 24.34
N CYS A 758 -55.70 -0.69 23.10
CA CYS A 758 -56.92 -0.65 22.27
C CYS A 758 -58.13 0.26 22.61
N LEU A 759 -58.74 0.87 21.58
CA LEU A 759 -60.15 0.62 21.21
C LEU A 759 -60.54 1.15 19.81
N GLU A 760 -61.71 0.75 19.31
CA GLU A 760 -62.09 0.79 17.88
C GLU A 760 -63.13 1.86 17.48
N HIS A 761 -63.19 2.09 16.16
CA HIS A 761 -64.40 2.30 15.33
C HIS A 761 -65.54 3.25 15.77
N ARG A 762 -65.87 4.20 14.87
CA ARG A 762 -67.17 4.19 14.15
C ARG A 762 -67.20 5.06 12.88
N ARG A 763 -67.60 4.40 11.77
CA ARG A 763 -68.56 4.81 10.69
C ARG A 763 -68.83 6.33 10.50
N LEU A 764 -68.86 6.89 9.28
CA LEU A 764 -69.85 6.57 8.23
C LEU A 764 -69.45 7.07 6.81
N ARG A 765 -69.92 6.33 5.79
CA ARG A 765 -70.60 6.72 4.50
C ARG A 765 -70.39 8.16 3.93
N HIS A 766 -70.31 8.39 2.61
CA HIS A 766 -70.74 7.56 1.46
C HIS A 766 -69.98 7.86 0.13
N ARG A 767 -70.21 6.96 -0.83
CA ARG A 767 -70.14 7.05 -2.32
C ARG A 767 -70.40 8.45 -2.93
N LYS A 768 -70.04 8.83 -4.18
CA LYS A 768 -69.38 8.24 -5.39
C LYS A 768 -68.97 9.47 -6.29
N GLU A 769 -68.36 9.44 -7.49
CA GLU A 769 -68.35 8.49 -8.63
C GLU A 769 -67.08 8.69 -9.54
N ARG A 770 -67.01 8.01 -10.69
CA ARG A 770 -65.98 8.08 -11.78
C ARG A 770 -66.68 8.50 -13.11
N PRO A 771 -66.04 8.76 -14.30
CA PRO A 771 -64.79 8.16 -14.82
C PRO A 771 -63.89 9.01 -15.76
N HIS A 772 -62.98 8.31 -16.45
CA HIS A 772 -61.85 8.72 -17.30
C HIS A 772 -62.19 9.31 -18.69
N LEU A 773 -61.25 10.09 -19.26
CA LEU A 773 -60.65 10.03 -20.63
C LEU A 773 -59.58 11.15 -20.70
N ARG A 774 -58.27 10.97 -21.00
CA ARG A 774 -57.48 10.42 -22.14
C ARG A 774 -57.21 11.44 -23.28
N CYS A 775 -55.98 11.40 -23.81
CA CYS A 775 -55.43 12.06 -25.02
C CYS A 775 -54.67 13.41 -24.90
N GLN A 776 -53.41 13.40 -25.37
CA GLN A 776 -52.63 14.53 -25.92
C GLN A 776 -52.91 14.65 -27.44
N PRO A 777 -52.16 15.42 -28.29
CA PRO A 777 -51.28 16.58 -28.08
C PRO A 777 -51.63 17.77 -29.02
N ARG A 778 -50.90 18.91 -28.96
CA ARG A 778 -50.39 19.63 -30.17
C ARG A 778 -49.39 20.76 -29.88
N ASN A 779 -48.73 21.24 -30.94
CA ASN A 779 -47.62 22.19 -30.94
C ASN A 779 -48.05 23.66 -31.20
N GLY A 780 -47.17 24.61 -30.86
CA GLY A 780 -47.23 26.03 -31.25
C GLY A 780 -47.05 26.97 -30.04
N GLY A 781 -46.45 28.16 -30.15
CA GLY A 781 -45.77 28.75 -31.31
C GLY A 781 -45.55 30.27 -31.18
N VAL A 782 -44.33 30.68 -30.79
CA VAL A 782 -43.66 32.01 -30.93
C VAL A 782 -44.50 33.31 -31.03
N GLY A 783 -44.23 34.25 -30.11
CA GLY A 783 -44.48 35.70 -30.26
C GLY A 783 -45.57 36.27 -29.35
N GLN A 784 -45.59 37.55 -28.96
CA GLN A 784 -44.63 38.67 -29.10
C GLN A 784 -44.67 39.50 -27.77
N PHE A 785 -43.76 40.45 -27.48
CA PHE A 785 -43.85 41.87 -27.90
C PHE A 785 -42.54 42.66 -27.65
N LEU A 786 -42.41 43.84 -28.26
CA LEU A 786 -41.20 44.69 -28.23
C LEU A 786 -41.33 45.93 -27.34
N ALA A 787 -40.20 46.46 -26.84
CA ALA A 787 -39.98 47.90 -26.67
C ALA A 787 -38.47 48.28 -26.56
N GLN A 788 -38.04 49.26 -27.35
CA GLN A 788 -37.22 50.47 -27.05
C GLN A 788 -36.05 50.48 -26.01
N HIS A 789 -35.08 51.41 -26.00
CA HIS A 789 -34.24 52.06 -27.03
C HIS A 789 -33.20 53.00 -26.34
N ALA A 790 -31.88 52.89 -26.63
CA ALA A 790 -30.79 53.82 -26.21
C ALA A 790 -30.50 53.93 -24.67
N ARG A 791 -29.36 54.45 -24.15
CA ARG A 791 -28.21 55.23 -24.69
C ARG A 791 -26.82 54.76 -24.16
N LEU A 792 -25.77 55.30 -24.82
CA LEU A 792 -24.33 55.49 -24.55
C LEU A 792 -23.83 55.46 -23.07
N LEU A 793 -22.53 55.30 -22.71
CA LEU A 793 -21.21 55.58 -23.35
C LEU A 793 -20.23 54.37 -23.23
N LEU A 794 -19.32 54.07 -24.19
CA LEU A 794 -17.92 54.56 -24.39
C LEU A 794 -16.99 54.33 -23.17
N GLU A 795 -15.75 53.83 -23.30
CA GLU A 795 -14.68 53.98 -24.33
C GLU A 795 -14.27 52.63 -25.01
N THR A 796 -14.08 52.49 -26.35
CA THR A 796 -12.98 52.90 -27.28
C THR A 796 -11.57 52.32 -27.00
N ARG A 797 -10.83 51.74 -27.98
CA ARG A 797 -11.17 51.29 -29.37
C ARG A 797 -10.08 50.35 -29.96
N CYS A 798 -10.43 49.53 -30.94
CA CYS A 798 -9.50 48.68 -31.72
C CYS A 798 -8.78 49.43 -32.86
N ASN A 799 -7.64 48.87 -33.35
CA ASN A 799 -7.15 48.82 -34.76
C ASN A 799 -5.66 48.36 -34.77
N ARG A 800 -5.03 47.77 -35.82
CA ARG A 800 -5.45 47.08 -37.07
C ARG A 800 -4.21 46.44 -37.72
N TYR A 801 -4.41 45.40 -38.56
CA TYR A 801 -3.88 45.20 -39.94
C TYR A 801 -3.51 43.74 -40.30
N GLN A 802 -3.62 43.41 -41.60
CA GLN A 802 -3.21 42.15 -42.22
C GLN A 802 -2.50 42.44 -43.57
N ALA A 803 -1.28 41.88 -43.74
CA ALA A 803 -0.67 41.33 -44.99
C ALA A 803 -0.67 42.16 -46.32
N PRO A 804 -0.05 41.70 -47.43
CA PRO A 804 0.99 40.65 -47.64
C PRO A 804 2.27 41.18 -48.38
N GLY A 805 3.29 40.33 -48.58
CA GLY A 805 4.51 40.61 -49.38
C GLY A 805 5.37 39.35 -49.63
N ALA A 806 6.28 39.31 -50.62
CA ALA A 806 6.78 38.03 -51.18
C ALA A 806 8.28 37.91 -51.57
N ARG A 807 8.81 36.69 -51.33
CA ARG A 807 9.87 35.91 -52.05
C ARG A 807 11.36 36.31 -52.05
N ASN A 808 12.20 35.26 -52.13
CA ASN A 808 13.64 35.17 -52.46
C ASN A 808 14.64 35.78 -51.44
N GLU A 809 15.88 35.27 -51.22
CA GLU A 809 16.57 34.04 -51.70
C GLU A 809 17.72 33.57 -50.75
N ALA A 810 18.24 32.36 -50.98
CA ALA A 810 19.51 31.71 -50.54
C ALA A 810 20.36 32.24 -49.33
N GLY A 811 20.74 31.35 -48.40
CA GLY A 811 21.78 31.61 -47.37
C GLY A 811 22.31 30.36 -46.63
N LYS A 812 23.64 30.18 -46.54
CA LYS A 812 24.32 28.95 -46.09
C LYS A 812 24.65 28.90 -44.58
N ILE A 813 24.36 27.75 -43.94
CA ILE A 813 25.25 26.88 -43.12
C ILE A 813 26.12 27.50 -41.97
N ARG A 814 26.05 26.83 -40.78
CA ARG A 814 26.99 26.77 -39.62
C ARG A 814 27.06 27.93 -38.61
N ALA A 815 26.42 27.66 -37.45
CA ALA A 815 27.05 27.51 -36.13
C ALA A 815 28.31 28.34 -35.75
N GLN A 816 28.16 29.18 -34.73
CA GLN A 816 28.82 29.03 -33.41
C GLN A 816 28.25 30.05 -32.41
N HIS A 817 28.14 29.68 -31.12
CA HIS A 817 28.63 30.50 -30.01
C HIS A 817 28.65 29.67 -28.71
N ARG A 818 29.80 29.61 -28.04
CA ARG A 818 29.91 29.15 -26.65
C ARG A 818 29.60 30.33 -25.73
N LEU A 819 29.01 30.05 -24.57
CA LEU A 819 29.25 30.86 -23.37
C LEU A 819 29.73 29.93 -22.24
N VAL A 820 30.83 30.30 -21.60
CA VAL A 820 31.37 29.65 -20.42
C VAL A 820 31.33 30.68 -19.29
N VAL A 821 30.80 30.30 -18.13
CA VAL A 821 30.87 31.13 -16.92
C VAL A 821 31.45 30.27 -15.80
N CYS A 822 32.68 30.58 -15.40
CA CYS A 822 33.31 29.96 -14.24
C CYS A 822 32.71 30.51 -12.94
N ARG A 823 32.73 29.72 -11.88
CA ARG A 823 32.66 30.24 -10.51
C ARG A 823 33.86 29.71 -9.72
N LEU A 824 34.52 30.61 -8.98
CA LEU A 824 35.83 30.37 -8.40
C LEU A 824 35.74 29.51 -7.13
N LEU A 825 36.71 28.60 -6.97
CA LEU A 825 37.04 28.01 -5.68
C LEU A 825 37.93 28.99 -4.92
N GLY A 826 37.44 29.50 -3.78
CA GLY A 826 38.25 30.29 -2.85
C GLY A 826 38.87 29.37 -1.80
N ASN A 827 40.18 29.15 -1.86
CA ASN A 827 40.92 28.38 -0.86
C ASN A 827 42.19 29.15 -0.48
N GLY A 828 42.36 29.46 0.81
CA GLY A 828 43.47 30.27 1.32
C GLY A 828 43.46 30.25 2.85
N GLY A 829 44.54 29.76 3.44
CA GLY A 829 44.67 29.60 4.90
C GLY A 829 45.72 30.53 5.51
N VAL A 830 46.23 30.13 6.68
CA VAL A 830 47.04 30.94 7.62
C VAL A 830 46.17 32.01 8.29
N ARG A 831 45.87 31.90 9.59
CA ARG A 831 46.79 31.54 10.69
C ARG A 831 46.13 30.71 11.79
#